data_AF-A0A974RW36-F1
#
_entry.id   AF-A0A974RW36-F1
#
_cell.length_a   1.000
_cell.length_b   1.000
_cell.length_c   1.000
_cell.angle_alpha   90.00
_cell.angle_beta   90.00
_cell.angle_gamma   90.00
#
_symmetry.space_group_name_H-M   'P 1'
#
loop_
_entity.id
_entity.type
_entity.pdbx_description
1 polymer ?
#
loop_
_entity_poly.entity_id
_entity_poly.type
_entity_poly.pdbx_seq_one_letter_code
_entity_poly.pdbx_strand_id
1 'polypeptide(L)'
;MNLTFPINKQDGKGYTVEELFNLLSKESTGHYLLGNHNFWHGGIHFTNESASHCITDQPVRCIADGEIVAYRVNDKYLVSEYLHERDKNICTTDDLMLFYSNSFCLVKHEYQPLTREETEEPIPKNEQWVGRYFILQQAKEVRDVATLRDSECIFKGQLPKDSRIQILEVASSATGNLTIAKVNIVSMSSTELANIHPNKTADTKDIKKTVNDEVYIAVFNKECDIVNGSNGKPIIVEYTPTETLVNKTFVLKVDTPAKTTLVNQGECETTLPKGMQVEFLSSTDVNANVKISRPVSAKLIGSNSSTQVQLPAGQTVTITLFGADHESMITYEASPAKGSTPAKNAPIMEETSSPEGWRDQMVILNKETTAIISAEGDRLSTTGVHKFQLPVGTKVQILDTDPPSNEGNFTRVKLLHDVNVNIAEDRKYLFREGNILEVDLFDYYGNLKPEVQESIVKTDNPDPLYNSLTFYSLYMHLMPSDEYIDSQKFPHYWQGKATAKVLGNGLQTYSDDATKTKGAIISANGIFEYDPSETTTHQITTANNTQATLLLTKATYISGNFKGNTSLTANDSFWAVIDVATSQIIKFKPNTPNETIPCKIAIKGGESIGYLGKYQIPKPKSILLQQSNAENTNLEDIVGQPKRVLDEIMEISSGKSTPIMEASDKSQLHLEIFVPDKKELENFIQNKAKLTKGRKYLKLTIGAVIELPKQKQDASNASNVSAITSYTTKQNHIFELTKLTIEEDDAKNDWYLITLVEEGTEIKGRIRIDAANTKIITQNDWEELGFTIVEENNPVSDGFVDKDDMNPFFKALYNQLDVNKDTKVDRSELQRTLTDNDLRQRWSKLIGFHPTEWEATSESAKWSRLNDILGNKPELLRHEKERIDKLIFWDQISLSPQICHIHPIAFIDYLPRYGCGDINCFCTKDVSLNSEKFMLHDKVTNSRVPSCNTSARFSREAVKIIVLHRTASGAAQGIINHMNNAGYGAHFVVDNQRGVDGTIHQAISINRPGSHMGVGQFAETKKNGWGNQSSIGIEVCGYSFKADGSFNVGAKNEHSYWEKVTDAQAQSVACLVRYLTRYFGLTIDDVKCHEDLCSKTVNEGRDVYNAMIKLWE
;
A
#
# COMPACT_ATOMS: atom_id res chain seq x y z
N MET A 1 -0.37 2.27 1.71
CA MET A 1 -1.82 1.98 1.70
C MET A 1 -2.60 3.24 1.38
N ASN A 2 -3.56 3.17 0.46
CA ASN A 2 -4.55 4.23 0.21
C ASN A 2 -5.63 4.18 1.30
N LEU A 3 -5.92 5.29 1.97
CA LEU A 3 -6.84 5.36 3.12
C LEU A 3 -7.89 6.45 2.90
N THR A 4 -9.16 6.13 3.12
CA THR A 4 -10.29 7.05 2.97
C THR A 4 -11.31 6.84 4.08
N PHE A 5 -12.18 7.84 4.29
CA PHE A 5 -13.36 7.66 5.13
C PHE A 5 -14.44 6.85 4.43
N PRO A 6 -15.24 6.07 5.19
CA PRO A 6 -16.22 5.12 4.66
C PRO A 6 -17.39 5.80 3.93
N ILE A 7 -17.61 7.10 4.15
CA ILE A 7 -18.67 7.88 3.51
C ILE A 7 -18.13 9.19 2.94
N ASN A 8 -18.85 9.72 1.96
CA ASN A 8 -18.65 11.05 1.37
C ASN A 8 -19.81 11.96 1.73
N LYS A 9 -19.66 13.26 1.53
CA LYS A 9 -20.76 14.23 1.49
C LYS A 9 -21.68 13.96 0.30
N GLN A 10 -22.88 14.52 0.32
CA GLN A 10 -23.87 14.35 -0.76
C GLN A 10 -23.34 14.78 -2.13
N ASP A 11 -22.48 15.80 -2.19
CA ASP A 11 -21.83 16.30 -3.41
C ASP A 11 -20.64 15.44 -3.88
N GLY A 12 -20.36 14.32 -3.19
CA GLY A 12 -19.26 13.41 -3.50
C GLY A 12 -17.91 13.84 -2.94
N LYS A 13 -17.84 14.93 -2.15
CA LYS A 13 -16.59 15.35 -1.50
C LYS A 13 -16.32 14.57 -0.21
N GLY A 14 -15.06 14.51 0.20
CA GLY A 14 -14.67 13.91 1.48
C GLY A 14 -15.07 14.77 2.68
N TYR A 15 -15.21 14.14 3.84
CA TYR A 15 -15.34 14.84 5.11
C TYR A 15 -13.98 15.06 5.78
N THR A 16 -13.83 16.14 6.53
CA THR A 16 -12.79 16.26 7.56
C THR A 16 -13.10 15.43 8.80
N VAL A 17 -12.07 15.16 9.61
CA VAL A 17 -12.23 14.46 10.90
C VAL A 17 -13.23 15.19 11.79
N GLU A 18 -13.12 16.51 11.87
CA GLU A 18 -14.02 17.35 12.66
C GLU A 18 -15.47 17.27 12.16
N GLU A 19 -15.67 17.35 10.84
CA GLU A 19 -17.01 17.20 10.27
C GLU A 19 -17.61 15.82 10.54
N LEU A 20 -16.81 14.74 10.50
CA LEU A 20 -17.30 13.39 10.81
C LEU A 20 -17.70 13.22 12.26
N PHE A 21 -16.92 13.74 13.21
CA PHE A 21 -17.30 13.68 14.62
C PHE A 21 -18.56 14.50 14.92
N ASN A 22 -18.72 15.67 14.29
CA ASN A 22 -19.96 16.44 14.36
C ASN A 22 -21.14 15.75 13.66
N LEU A 23 -20.87 14.89 12.68
CA LEU A 23 -21.88 14.06 12.03
C LEU A 23 -22.33 12.93 12.96
N LEU A 24 -21.37 12.27 13.60
CA LEU A 24 -21.60 11.19 14.58
C LEU A 24 -22.29 11.69 15.85
N SER A 25 -22.10 12.95 16.26
CA SER A 25 -22.79 13.51 17.44
C SER A 25 -24.30 13.62 17.26
N LYS A 26 -24.82 13.50 16.02
CA LYS A 26 -26.25 13.43 15.74
C LYS A 26 -26.84 12.05 16.02
N GLU A 27 -26.01 11.01 16.05
CA GLU A 27 -26.46 9.63 16.22
C GLU A 27 -27.08 9.41 17.59
N SER A 28 -28.15 8.64 17.62
CA SER A 28 -28.85 8.36 18.88
C SER A 28 -28.27 7.21 19.67
N THR A 29 -27.53 6.34 19.01
CA THR A 29 -27.05 5.05 19.50
C THR A 29 -25.85 4.63 18.67
N GLY A 30 -25.11 3.61 19.12
CA GLY A 30 -24.00 3.06 18.33
C GLY A 30 -22.74 3.93 18.39
N HIS A 31 -22.49 4.52 19.55
CA HIS A 31 -21.27 5.27 19.83
C HIS A 31 -20.14 4.32 20.25
N TYR A 32 -18.93 4.60 19.82
CA TYR A 32 -17.74 3.95 20.35
C TYR A 32 -17.37 4.58 21.71
N LEU A 33 -16.97 3.87 22.76
CA LEU A 33 -16.77 2.42 22.94
C LEU A 33 -17.90 1.78 23.76
N LEU A 34 -18.94 2.56 24.07
CA LEU A 34 -20.05 2.17 24.95
C LEU A 34 -21.38 2.26 24.21
N GLY A 35 -22.08 1.13 24.18
CA GLY A 35 -23.47 1.03 23.77
C GLY A 35 -24.42 1.34 24.92
N ASN A 36 -25.72 1.17 24.65
CA ASN A 36 -26.74 1.30 25.69
C ASN A 36 -26.48 0.30 26.82
N HIS A 37 -26.76 0.71 28.06
CA HIS A 37 -26.57 -0.11 29.27
C HIS A 37 -25.12 -0.57 29.50
N ASN A 38 -24.12 0.25 29.14
CA ASN A 38 -22.68 -0.04 29.28
C ASN A 38 -22.24 -1.31 28.51
N PHE A 39 -22.90 -1.66 27.41
CA PHE A 39 -22.43 -2.73 26.54
C PHE A 39 -21.13 -2.32 25.82
N TRP A 40 -20.16 -3.22 25.66
CA TRP A 40 -18.99 -2.97 24.83
C TRP A 40 -19.42 -2.78 23.37
N HIS A 41 -19.17 -1.60 22.79
CA HIS A 41 -19.55 -1.33 21.40
C HIS A 41 -18.32 -1.10 20.54
N GLY A 42 -17.97 -2.10 19.72
CA GLY A 42 -16.73 -2.17 18.97
C GLY A 42 -16.61 -1.23 17.77
N GLY A 43 -17.71 -0.56 17.39
CA GLY A 43 -17.78 0.25 16.17
C GLY A 43 -18.52 1.57 16.31
N ILE A 44 -18.92 2.11 15.17
CA ILE A 44 -19.73 3.33 15.05
C ILE A 44 -20.89 3.09 14.09
N HIS A 45 -22.00 3.79 14.30
CA HIS A 45 -23.15 3.76 13.39
C HIS A 45 -23.18 5.00 12.49
N PHE A 46 -23.59 4.79 11.24
CA PHE A 46 -24.10 5.86 10.36
C PHE A 46 -25.54 5.53 10.01
N THR A 47 -26.48 6.43 10.31
CA THR A 47 -27.90 6.25 10.05
C THR A 47 -28.44 7.27 9.05
N ASN A 48 -29.73 7.19 8.74
CA ASN A 48 -30.43 8.21 7.96
C ASN A 48 -30.37 9.62 8.60
N GLU A 49 -30.06 9.76 9.89
CA GLU A 49 -29.90 11.06 10.54
C GLU A 49 -28.58 11.75 10.16
N SER A 50 -27.52 10.95 9.99
CA SER A 50 -26.16 11.43 9.76
C SER A 50 -25.73 11.31 8.29
N ALA A 51 -26.21 10.29 7.58
CA ALA A 51 -25.81 9.95 6.21
C ALA A 51 -26.99 9.46 5.33
N SER A 52 -28.10 10.19 5.28
CA SER A 52 -29.27 9.84 4.45
C SER A 52 -28.95 9.66 2.96
N HIS A 53 -28.02 10.44 2.42
CA HIS A 53 -27.53 10.30 1.04
C HIS A 53 -26.84 8.94 0.80
N CYS A 54 -26.38 8.25 1.86
CA CYS A 54 -25.82 6.91 1.75
C CYS A 54 -26.84 5.77 1.65
N ILE A 55 -28.13 6.10 1.59
CA ILE A 55 -29.20 5.13 1.30
C ILE A 55 -29.35 4.93 -0.21
N THR A 56 -29.17 5.97 -1.03
CA THR A 56 -29.46 5.89 -2.47
C THR A 56 -28.48 6.63 -3.38
N ASP A 57 -27.85 7.71 -2.93
CA ASP A 57 -27.07 8.62 -3.78
C ASP A 57 -25.58 8.28 -3.79
N GLN A 58 -24.98 8.12 -2.60
CA GLN A 58 -23.55 7.87 -2.42
C GLN A 58 -23.31 6.52 -1.75
N PRO A 59 -22.43 5.65 -2.26
CA PRO A 59 -22.17 4.38 -1.59
C PRO A 59 -21.36 4.57 -0.30
N VAL A 60 -21.52 3.63 0.62
CA VAL A 60 -20.50 3.28 1.62
C VAL A 60 -19.29 2.74 0.88
N ARG A 61 -18.08 3.04 1.35
CA ARG A 61 -16.84 2.72 0.64
C ARG A 61 -15.84 2.00 1.53
N CYS A 62 -14.99 1.22 0.89
CA CYS A 62 -13.89 0.53 1.55
C CYS A 62 -12.90 1.56 2.09
N ILE A 63 -12.51 1.42 3.36
CA ILE A 63 -11.66 2.40 4.04
C ILE A 63 -10.21 2.36 3.55
N ALA A 64 -9.76 1.22 3.04
CA ALA A 64 -8.39 1.03 2.61
C ALA A 64 -8.25 -0.08 1.57
N ASP A 65 -7.09 -0.13 0.89
CA ASP A 65 -6.75 -1.29 0.06
C ASP A 65 -6.72 -2.57 0.92
N GLY A 66 -7.23 -3.67 0.37
CA GLY A 66 -7.31 -4.93 1.08
C GLY A 66 -7.87 -6.07 0.24
N GLU A 67 -8.25 -7.13 0.95
CA GLU A 67 -8.90 -8.31 0.40
C GLU A 67 -10.21 -8.55 1.14
N ILE A 68 -11.31 -8.68 0.42
CA ILE A 68 -12.57 -9.14 0.99
C ILE A 68 -12.42 -10.62 1.25
N VAL A 69 -12.58 -10.97 2.53
CA VAL A 69 -12.37 -12.34 3.03
C VAL A 69 -13.70 -13.06 3.28
N ALA A 70 -14.77 -12.31 3.53
CA ALA A 70 -16.12 -12.85 3.67
C ALA A 70 -17.16 -11.78 3.38
N TYR A 71 -18.30 -12.17 2.82
CA TYR A 71 -19.47 -11.30 2.72
C TYR A 71 -20.77 -12.10 2.77
N ARG A 72 -21.87 -11.42 3.06
CA ARG A 72 -23.24 -11.95 2.97
C ARG A 72 -24.11 -10.89 2.31
N VAL A 73 -24.87 -11.26 1.30
CA VAL A 73 -25.88 -10.36 0.70
C VAL A 73 -27.24 -11.05 0.73
N ASN A 74 -28.21 -10.38 1.35
CA ASN A 74 -29.59 -10.86 1.36
C ASN A 74 -30.26 -10.58 0.01
N ASP A 75 -31.20 -11.44 -0.38
CA ASP A 75 -32.11 -11.11 -1.47
C ASP A 75 -33.10 -10.02 -1.01
N LYS A 76 -33.68 -10.21 0.18
CA LYS A 76 -34.65 -9.30 0.79
C LYS A 76 -34.26 -8.91 2.20
N TYR A 77 -34.88 -7.85 2.72
CA TYR A 77 -34.82 -7.60 4.14
C TYR A 77 -35.38 -8.77 4.93
N LEU A 78 -34.69 -9.11 6.02
CA LEU A 78 -35.24 -9.98 7.05
C LEU A 78 -36.35 -9.25 7.78
N VAL A 79 -37.30 -10.02 8.31
CA VAL A 79 -38.45 -9.51 9.06
C VAL A 79 -38.41 -10.11 10.45
N SER A 80 -38.54 -9.25 11.47
CA SER A 80 -38.84 -9.68 12.83
C SER A 80 -40.21 -9.15 13.22
N GLU A 81 -40.97 -9.98 13.92
CA GLU A 81 -42.32 -9.68 14.36
C GLU A 81 -42.30 -9.13 15.78
N TYR A 82 -42.80 -7.90 15.96
CA TYR A 82 -43.00 -7.29 17.27
C TYR A 82 -44.48 -7.41 17.66
N LEU A 83 -44.75 -8.33 18.60
CA LEU A 83 -46.11 -8.63 19.07
C LEU A 83 -46.53 -7.60 20.12
N HIS A 84 -47.76 -7.10 20.03
CA HIS A 84 -48.34 -6.24 21.07
C HIS A 84 -49.09 -7.10 22.10
N GLU A 85 -49.01 -6.76 23.40
CA GLU A 85 -49.67 -7.47 24.50
C GLU A 85 -51.22 -7.50 24.47
N ARG A 86 -51.88 -7.05 23.39
CA ARG A 86 -53.35 -7.03 23.34
C ARG A 86 -53.92 -8.44 23.13
N ASP A 87 -54.39 -9.00 24.24
CA ASP A 87 -55.21 -10.21 24.38
C ASP A 87 -54.64 -11.50 23.73
N LYS A 88 -54.05 -12.35 24.58
CA LYS A 88 -53.54 -13.70 24.28
C LYS A 88 -54.54 -14.68 23.63
N ASN A 89 -55.78 -14.25 23.33
CA ASN A 89 -56.84 -15.08 22.76
C ASN A 89 -57.35 -14.60 21.39
N ILE A 90 -56.75 -13.60 20.75
CA ILE A 90 -57.11 -13.22 19.37
C ILE A 90 -55.82 -12.87 18.60
N CYS A 91 -55.35 -13.76 17.72
CA CYS A 91 -54.47 -13.36 16.61
C CYS A 91 -55.24 -12.35 15.76
N THR A 92 -54.88 -11.06 15.84
CA THR A 92 -55.41 -10.05 14.92
C THR A 92 -54.28 -9.58 13.99
N THR A 93 -54.66 -9.04 12.84
CA THR A 93 -53.79 -8.57 11.74
C THR A 93 -52.91 -7.34 12.06
N ASP A 94 -52.61 -7.08 13.34
CA ASP A 94 -52.03 -5.83 13.84
C ASP A 94 -50.54 -5.96 14.29
N ASP A 95 -49.89 -7.11 14.05
CA ASP A 95 -48.48 -7.33 14.42
C ASP A 95 -47.53 -6.42 13.62
N LEU A 96 -46.57 -5.79 14.33
CA LEU A 96 -45.64 -4.85 13.71
C LEU A 96 -44.44 -5.59 13.10
N MET A 97 -44.40 -5.61 11.77
CA MET A 97 -43.30 -6.18 10.99
C MET A 97 -42.13 -5.19 10.88
N LEU A 98 -40.98 -5.56 11.43
CA LEU A 98 -39.77 -4.74 11.44
C LEU A 98 -38.73 -5.32 10.46
N PHE A 99 -38.35 -4.52 9.48
CA PHE A 99 -37.37 -4.90 8.46
C PHE A 99 -35.94 -4.60 8.93
N TYR A 100 -35.04 -5.55 8.74
CA TYR A 100 -33.62 -5.37 9.02
C TYR A 100 -32.75 -6.15 8.03
N SER A 101 -31.47 -5.78 7.94
CA SER A 101 -30.47 -6.50 7.15
C SER A 101 -29.39 -7.11 8.04
N ASN A 102 -28.99 -8.33 7.71
CA ASN A 102 -27.76 -8.96 8.21
C ASN A 102 -26.72 -9.13 7.08
N SER A 103 -26.90 -8.43 5.96
CA SER A 103 -25.89 -8.37 4.91
C SER A 103 -24.65 -7.65 5.41
N PHE A 104 -23.48 -8.15 5.03
CA PHE A 104 -22.21 -7.61 5.47
C PHE A 104 -21.09 -7.82 4.46
N CYS A 105 -20.01 -7.05 4.64
CA CYS A 105 -18.74 -7.25 3.99
C CYS A 105 -17.62 -7.19 5.03
N LEU A 106 -16.70 -8.15 5.00
CA LEU A 106 -15.52 -8.21 5.86
C LEU A 106 -14.27 -8.12 5.01
N VAL A 107 -13.42 -7.14 5.31
CA VAL A 107 -12.21 -6.85 4.54
C VAL A 107 -10.98 -7.01 5.43
N LYS A 108 -10.01 -7.80 5.01
CA LYS A 108 -8.67 -7.90 5.58
C LYS A 108 -7.77 -6.84 4.94
N HIS A 109 -6.99 -6.16 5.76
CA HIS A 109 -6.01 -5.18 5.35
C HIS A 109 -4.63 -5.53 5.88
N GLU A 110 -3.61 -5.30 5.07
CA GLU A 110 -2.21 -5.48 5.46
C GLU A 110 -1.47 -4.16 5.34
N TYR A 111 -1.16 -3.57 6.50
CA TYR A 111 -0.35 -2.37 6.57
C TYR A 111 1.12 -2.77 6.73
N GLN A 112 1.94 -2.33 5.78
CA GLN A 112 3.40 -2.37 5.89
C GLN A 112 3.94 -0.96 5.66
N PRO A 113 4.73 -0.40 6.60
CA PRO A 113 5.43 0.84 6.36
C PRO A 113 6.49 0.61 5.28
N LEU A 114 6.75 1.62 4.44
CA LEU A 114 8.00 1.63 3.70
C LEU A 114 9.15 1.52 4.70
N THR A 115 10.16 0.71 4.36
CA THR A 115 11.40 0.55 5.10
C THR A 115 11.89 1.87 5.70
N ARG A 116 12.54 1.77 6.88
CA ARG A 116 13.54 2.76 7.27
C ARG A 116 14.50 2.92 6.09
N GLU A 117 14.45 4.06 5.38
CA GLU A 117 15.66 4.52 4.73
C GLU A 117 16.65 4.72 5.86
N GLU A 118 17.74 3.98 5.85
CA GLU A 118 18.88 4.25 6.70
C GLU A 118 19.23 5.73 6.48
N THR A 119 18.82 6.59 7.41
CA THR A 119 19.43 7.91 7.51
C THR A 119 20.84 7.64 7.99
N GLU A 120 21.75 7.40 7.05
CA GLU A 120 23.17 7.46 7.31
C GLU A 120 23.43 8.85 7.91
N GLU A 121 23.79 8.92 9.19
CA GLU A 121 24.64 10.02 9.61
C GLU A 121 25.83 10.03 8.65
N PRO A 122 26.24 11.19 8.11
CA PRO A 122 27.28 11.24 7.09
C PRO A 122 28.52 10.54 7.64
N ILE A 123 28.89 9.42 7.02
CA ILE A 123 30.05 8.62 7.42
C ILE A 123 31.25 9.57 7.45
N PRO A 124 32.00 9.66 8.56
CA PRO A 124 33.21 10.46 8.63
C PRO A 124 34.10 10.17 7.40
N LYS A 125 34.63 11.20 6.74
CA LYS A 125 35.37 11.04 5.47
C LYS A 125 36.54 10.03 5.54
N ASN A 126 37.13 9.83 6.72
CA ASN A 126 38.16 8.82 6.97
C ASN A 126 37.61 7.38 7.00
N GLU A 127 36.34 7.21 7.35
CA GLU A 127 35.66 5.92 7.44
C GLU A 127 34.88 5.56 6.17
N GLN A 128 34.57 6.55 5.31
CA GLN A 128 33.88 6.37 4.02
C GLN A 128 34.48 5.27 3.14
N TRP A 129 35.80 5.08 3.22
CA TRP A 129 36.55 4.19 2.34
C TRP A 129 36.78 2.78 2.91
N VAL A 130 36.53 2.58 4.21
CA VAL A 130 36.83 1.32 4.91
C VAL A 130 35.88 0.21 4.44
N GLY A 131 36.41 -0.99 4.20
CA GLY A 131 35.68 -2.15 3.69
C GLY A 131 35.51 -2.20 2.18
N ARG A 132 35.71 -1.07 1.47
CA ARG A 132 35.55 -0.96 0.01
C ARG A 132 36.77 -1.49 -0.76
N TYR A 133 36.54 -1.85 -2.01
CA TYR A 133 37.52 -2.49 -2.88
C TYR A 133 37.92 -1.60 -4.04
N PHE A 134 39.23 -1.56 -4.33
CA PHE A 134 39.78 -0.67 -5.34
C PHE A 134 40.79 -1.35 -6.25
N ILE A 135 40.89 -0.86 -7.48
CA ILE A 135 41.93 -1.21 -8.45
C ILE A 135 42.92 -0.05 -8.54
N LEU A 136 44.21 -0.34 -8.31
CA LEU A 136 45.28 0.63 -8.53
C LEU A 136 45.39 0.99 -10.02
N GLN A 137 45.20 2.26 -10.37
CA GLN A 137 45.39 2.75 -11.75
C GLN A 137 46.86 3.03 -12.08
N GLN A 138 47.73 3.04 -11.07
CA GLN A 138 49.17 3.18 -11.18
C GLN A 138 49.85 2.47 -10.01
N ALA A 139 51.12 2.09 -10.19
CA ALA A 139 51.88 1.43 -9.15
C ALA A 139 52.11 2.36 -7.93
N LYS A 140 52.10 1.80 -6.71
CA LYS A 140 52.21 2.56 -5.46
C LYS A 140 53.25 1.98 -4.52
N GLU A 141 54.01 2.85 -3.87
CA GLU A 141 54.93 2.44 -2.81
C GLU A 141 54.11 1.91 -1.62
N VAL A 142 54.51 0.75 -1.10
CA VAL A 142 53.93 0.11 0.08
C VAL A 142 54.87 0.18 1.27
N ARG A 143 54.31 0.19 2.47
CA ARG A 143 55.04 0.04 3.74
C ARG A 143 54.50 -1.14 4.54
N ASP A 144 55.36 -1.82 5.28
CA ASP A 144 54.94 -2.92 6.16
C ASP A 144 54.18 -2.39 7.38
N VAL A 145 53.08 -3.07 7.74
CA VAL A 145 52.26 -2.77 8.91
C VAL A 145 53.05 -2.86 10.22
N ALA A 146 54.03 -3.77 10.31
CA ALA A 146 54.79 -4.03 11.54
C ALA A 146 55.81 -2.92 11.89
N THR A 147 56.19 -2.06 10.94
CA THR A 147 57.33 -1.12 11.08
C THR A 147 56.95 0.34 11.35
N LEU A 148 55.64 0.64 11.47
CA LEU A 148 55.14 2.02 11.62
C LEU A 148 55.53 2.70 12.95
N ARG A 149 56.15 1.97 13.89
CA ARG A 149 56.56 2.49 15.20
C ARG A 149 58.05 2.81 15.32
N ASP A 150 58.89 2.41 14.36
CA ASP A 150 60.34 2.63 14.42
C ASP A 150 60.83 3.65 13.38
N SER A 151 61.73 4.53 13.82
CA SER A 151 62.30 5.64 13.04
C SER A 151 63.20 5.22 11.87
N GLU A 152 63.54 3.93 11.76
CA GLU A 152 64.29 3.36 10.64
C GLU A 152 63.36 2.48 9.78
N CYS A 153 62.51 3.13 8.97
CA CYS A 153 61.68 2.45 7.98
C CYS A 153 62.56 1.80 6.90
N ILE A 154 62.68 0.47 6.89
CA ILE A 154 63.35 -0.26 5.81
C ILE A 154 62.34 -1.11 5.00
N PHE A 155 62.46 -0.99 3.67
CA PHE A 155 61.77 -1.62 2.54
C PHE A 155 60.62 -0.86 1.85
N LYS A 156 60.97 -0.31 0.67
CA LYS A 156 60.09 0.33 -0.33
C LYS A 156 59.69 -0.69 -1.40
N GLY A 157 58.74 -1.55 -1.06
CA GLY A 157 58.07 -2.39 -2.06
C GLY A 157 57.15 -1.56 -2.96
N GLN A 158 56.92 -1.98 -4.19
CA GLN A 158 55.94 -1.36 -5.07
C GLN A 158 54.80 -2.34 -5.38
N LEU A 159 53.57 -1.94 -5.02
CA LEU A 159 52.36 -2.64 -5.45
C LEU A 159 52.09 -2.27 -6.92
N PRO A 160 52.10 -3.23 -7.84
CA PRO A 160 51.96 -2.96 -9.27
C PRO A 160 50.62 -2.31 -9.63
N LYS A 161 50.60 -1.62 -10.78
CA LYS A 161 49.35 -1.20 -11.43
C LYS A 161 48.42 -2.42 -11.64
N ASP A 162 47.12 -2.16 -11.58
CA ASP A 162 46.02 -3.12 -11.72
C ASP A 162 45.89 -4.12 -10.55
N SER A 163 46.69 -3.96 -9.49
CA SER A 163 46.50 -4.69 -8.24
C SER A 163 45.18 -4.29 -7.58
N ARG A 164 44.49 -5.28 -7.02
CA ARG A 164 43.24 -5.11 -6.29
C ARG A 164 43.51 -5.08 -4.80
N ILE A 165 42.89 -4.14 -4.12
CA ILE A 165 43.07 -3.92 -2.69
C ILE A 165 41.70 -3.75 -2.02
N GLN A 166 41.63 -4.12 -0.74
CA GLN A 166 40.53 -3.76 0.14
C GLN A 166 41.06 -2.82 1.21
N ILE A 167 40.41 -1.69 1.43
CA ILE A 167 40.81 -0.75 2.48
C ILE A 167 40.31 -1.27 3.82
N LEU A 168 41.22 -1.45 4.76
CA LEU A 168 40.91 -1.92 6.12
C LEU A 168 40.86 -0.78 7.12
N GLU A 169 41.68 0.26 6.92
CA GLU A 169 41.76 1.41 7.81
C GLU A 169 42.32 2.62 7.04
N VAL A 170 41.94 3.84 7.43
CA VAL A 170 42.54 5.09 6.94
C VAL A 170 43.07 5.89 8.14
N ALA A 171 44.37 6.19 8.15
CA ALA A 171 45.06 6.83 9.26
C ALA A 171 45.90 8.04 8.80
N SER A 172 45.94 9.08 9.63
CA SER A 172 46.73 10.29 9.39
C SER A 172 48.23 10.02 9.50
N SER A 173 49.00 10.37 8.46
CA SER A 173 50.48 10.30 8.52
C SER A 173 51.04 11.46 9.36
N ALA A 174 52.02 11.17 10.21
CA ALA A 174 52.75 12.17 11.01
C ALA A 174 53.56 13.18 10.16
N THR A 175 53.64 13.02 8.83
CA THR A 175 54.43 13.84 7.91
C THR A 175 53.57 14.54 6.83
N GLY A 176 52.56 15.28 7.29
CA GLY A 176 52.19 16.60 6.74
C GLY A 176 51.30 16.74 5.50
N ASN A 177 51.34 15.86 4.48
CA ASN A 177 50.65 16.14 3.20
C ASN A 177 49.81 15.01 2.59
N LEU A 178 49.86 13.78 3.12
CA LEU A 178 49.12 12.63 2.59
C LEU A 178 48.57 11.77 3.74
N THR A 179 47.42 11.14 3.52
CA THR A 179 46.83 10.17 4.46
C THR A 179 47.13 8.77 3.96
N ILE A 180 47.46 7.85 4.87
CA ILE A 180 47.79 6.46 4.52
C ILE A 180 46.58 5.56 4.77
N ALA A 181 46.41 4.55 3.91
CA ALA A 181 45.41 3.51 4.08
C ALA A 181 46.12 2.19 4.39
N LYS A 182 45.66 1.49 5.42
CA LYS A 182 45.97 0.07 5.63
C LYS A 182 45.11 -0.72 4.67
N VAL A 183 45.72 -1.58 3.85
CA VAL A 183 45.01 -2.32 2.82
C VAL A 183 45.37 -3.80 2.86
N ASN A 184 44.37 -4.64 2.58
CA ASN A 184 44.58 -6.04 2.24
C ASN A 184 44.83 -6.17 0.74
N ILE A 185 45.84 -6.94 0.33
CA ILE A 185 46.13 -7.22 -1.07
C ILE A 185 45.19 -8.33 -1.57
N VAL A 186 44.18 -7.98 -2.36
CA VAL A 186 43.17 -8.93 -2.87
C VAL A 186 43.68 -9.68 -4.11
N SER A 187 44.42 -9.00 -4.99
CA SER A 187 45.13 -9.63 -6.11
C SER A 187 46.25 -8.75 -6.62
N MET A 188 47.28 -9.35 -7.22
CA MET A 188 48.38 -8.62 -7.85
C MET A 188 48.54 -9.05 -9.30
N SER A 189 48.96 -8.13 -10.17
CA SER A 189 49.30 -8.44 -11.56
C SER A 189 50.66 -9.15 -11.71
N SER A 190 51.46 -9.23 -10.63
CA SER A 190 52.67 -10.07 -10.50
C SER A 190 52.63 -10.92 -9.23
N THR A 191 53.28 -12.08 -9.23
CA THR A 191 53.28 -13.03 -8.09
C THR A 191 54.09 -12.57 -6.88
N GLU A 192 54.91 -11.52 -7.01
CA GLU A 192 55.69 -10.91 -5.94
C GLU A 192 55.69 -9.37 -6.11
N LEU A 193 55.81 -8.62 -5.01
CA LEU A 193 56.00 -7.17 -5.03
C LEU A 193 57.34 -6.83 -5.71
N ALA A 194 57.35 -5.79 -6.56
CA ALA A 194 58.59 -5.32 -7.16
C ALA A 194 59.42 -4.53 -6.14
N ASN A 195 60.65 -4.98 -5.85
CA ASN A 195 61.56 -4.27 -4.95
C ASN A 195 62.12 -3.02 -5.64
N ILE A 196 61.87 -1.82 -5.09
CA ILE A 196 62.54 -0.59 -5.51
C ILE A 196 63.61 -0.23 -4.48
N HIS A 197 64.88 -0.46 -4.82
CA HIS A 197 66.01 0.08 -4.06
C HIS A 197 66.69 1.22 -4.82
N PRO A 198 66.67 2.46 -4.29
CA PRO A 198 67.55 3.51 -4.77
C PRO A 198 69.02 3.29 -4.36
N ASN A 199 69.30 2.49 -3.33
CA ASN A 199 70.66 2.22 -2.83
C ASN A 199 70.79 0.77 -2.35
N LYS A 200 71.70 -0.01 -2.96
CA LYS A 200 72.10 -1.34 -2.51
C LYS A 200 73.00 -1.22 -1.27
N THR A 201 72.49 -1.58 -0.09
CA THR A 201 73.32 -1.97 1.06
C THR A 201 72.91 -3.37 1.50
N ALA A 202 73.91 -4.24 1.64
CA ALA A 202 73.83 -5.68 1.42
C ALA A 202 73.27 -6.53 2.57
N ASP A 203 72.42 -5.99 3.45
CA ASP A 203 72.07 -6.73 4.67
C ASP A 203 70.61 -6.61 5.09
N THR A 204 69.73 -6.81 4.13
CA THR A 204 68.30 -6.70 4.38
C THR A 204 67.56 -7.89 3.80
N LYS A 205 66.91 -8.64 4.69
CA LYS A 205 66.19 -9.86 4.36
C LYS A 205 64.97 -9.51 3.51
N ASP A 206 64.86 -10.14 2.35
CA ASP A 206 63.66 -10.08 1.51
C ASP A 206 62.43 -10.53 2.32
N ILE A 207 61.47 -9.64 2.52
CA ILE A 207 60.15 -9.99 3.05
C ILE A 207 59.22 -10.14 1.85
N LYS A 208 58.86 -11.39 1.52
CA LYS A 208 57.90 -11.69 0.45
C LYS A 208 56.48 -11.46 0.96
N LYS A 209 55.82 -10.38 0.50
CA LYS A 209 54.36 -10.21 0.68
C LYS A 209 53.62 -10.79 -0.53
N THR A 210 52.49 -11.41 -0.26
CA THR A 210 51.65 -12.18 -1.18
C THR A 210 50.20 -11.72 -1.10
N VAL A 211 49.31 -12.32 -1.90
CA VAL A 211 47.87 -12.09 -1.80
C VAL A 211 47.38 -12.44 -0.39
N ASN A 212 46.51 -11.61 0.17
CA ASN A 212 46.00 -11.61 1.55
C ASN A 212 46.95 -11.03 2.62
N ASP A 213 48.12 -10.52 2.25
CA ASP A 213 48.95 -9.75 3.17
C ASP A 213 48.50 -8.29 3.28
N GLU A 214 48.71 -7.71 4.46
CA GLU A 214 48.39 -6.32 4.77
C GLU A 214 49.59 -5.39 4.58
N VAL A 215 49.35 -4.23 3.97
CA VAL A 215 50.35 -3.18 3.75
C VAL A 215 49.74 -1.79 3.89
N TYR A 216 50.56 -0.76 4.11
CA TYR A 216 50.13 0.64 4.04
C TYR A 216 50.47 1.28 2.70
N ILE A 217 49.53 2.05 2.14
CA ILE A 217 49.71 2.82 0.89
C ILE A 217 49.23 4.26 1.05
N ALA A 218 49.87 5.20 0.34
CA ALA A 218 49.44 6.60 0.29
C ALA A 218 48.58 6.87 -0.95
N VAL A 219 47.26 6.90 -0.74
CA VAL A 219 46.27 7.10 -1.81
C VAL A 219 45.27 8.24 -1.57
N PHE A 220 45.33 8.87 -0.39
CA PHE A 220 44.45 9.98 -0.01
C PHE A 220 45.25 11.25 0.32
N ASN A 221 44.66 12.41 0.04
CA ASN A 221 45.17 13.69 0.53
C ASN A 221 44.83 13.88 2.02
N LYS A 222 45.21 15.02 2.60
CA LYS A 222 44.92 15.35 4.01
C LYS A 222 43.42 15.54 4.30
N GLU A 223 42.61 15.82 3.29
CA GLU A 223 41.15 15.91 3.34
C GLU A 223 40.42 14.57 3.12
N CYS A 224 41.17 13.46 3.02
CA CYS A 224 40.66 12.10 2.73
C CYS A 224 40.01 11.93 1.34
N ASP A 225 40.36 12.77 0.36
CA ASP A 225 39.95 12.61 -1.03
C ASP A 225 41.02 11.81 -1.82
N ILE A 226 40.58 11.05 -2.84
CA ILE A 226 41.47 10.26 -3.69
C ILE A 226 42.44 11.18 -4.45
N VAL A 227 43.74 10.90 -4.33
CA VAL A 227 44.76 11.66 -5.06
C VAL A 227 44.74 11.27 -6.54
N ASN A 228 44.89 12.24 -7.44
CA ASN A 228 45.06 11.99 -8.86
C ASN A 228 46.53 11.75 -9.24
N GLY A 229 46.76 10.86 -10.20
CA GLY A 229 48.06 10.62 -10.82
C GLY A 229 48.49 11.78 -11.73
N SER A 230 49.70 11.69 -12.28
CA SER A 230 50.28 12.71 -13.18
C SER A 230 49.48 12.94 -14.47
N ASN A 231 48.58 12.02 -14.83
CA ASN A 231 47.67 12.09 -15.96
C ASN A 231 46.29 12.69 -15.61
N GLY A 232 46.11 13.21 -14.39
CA GLY A 232 44.86 13.79 -13.91
C GLY A 232 43.77 12.78 -13.55
N LYS A 233 44.04 11.47 -13.63
CA LYS A 233 43.09 10.40 -13.28
C LYS A 233 43.30 9.93 -11.83
N PRO A 234 42.26 9.46 -11.13
CA PRO A 234 42.40 8.95 -9.77
C PRO A 234 43.33 7.74 -9.75
N ILE A 235 44.20 7.68 -8.73
CA ILE A 235 45.18 6.59 -8.59
C ILE A 235 44.56 5.26 -8.17
N ILE A 236 43.33 5.30 -7.67
CA ILE A 236 42.49 4.15 -7.35
C ILE A 236 41.10 4.35 -7.93
N VAL A 237 40.49 3.27 -8.41
CA VAL A 237 39.10 3.27 -8.89
C VAL A 237 38.35 2.18 -8.15
N GLU A 238 37.20 2.53 -7.58
CA GLU A 238 36.36 1.59 -6.83
C GLU A 238 35.80 0.52 -7.76
N TYR A 239 35.70 -0.71 -7.24
CA TYR A 239 34.99 -1.78 -7.90
C TYR A 239 34.22 -2.59 -6.86
N THR A 240 33.07 -3.12 -7.25
CA THR A 240 32.35 -4.10 -6.44
C THR A 240 32.90 -5.48 -6.75
N PRO A 241 33.39 -6.26 -5.78
CA PRO A 241 33.70 -7.67 -6.01
C PRO A 241 32.38 -8.37 -6.32
N THR A 242 32.13 -8.74 -7.57
CA THR A 242 31.15 -9.78 -7.88
C THR A 242 31.63 -11.05 -7.17
N GLU A 243 30.79 -11.68 -6.34
CA GLU A 243 31.15 -12.89 -5.60
C GLU A 243 31.62 -14.00 -6.55
N THR A 244 32.94 -14.05 -6.76
CA THR A 244 33.71 -15.20 -7.21
C THR A 244 35.18 -14.82 -7.16
N LEU A 245 35.87 -15.25 -6.11
CA LEU A 245 37.33 -15.52 -6.12
C LEU A 245 37.72 -16.36 -4.89
N VAL A 246 37.18 -17.58 -4.80
CA VAL A 246 38.03 -18.71 -4.39
C VAL A 246 38.29 -19.51 -5.66
N ASN A 247 39.56 -19.57 -6.04
CA ASN A 247 40.15 -20.21 -7.23
C ASN A 247 39.94 -19.51 -8.58
N LYS A 248 40.91 -18.67 -9.00
CA LYS A 248 41.21 -18.48 -10.42
C LYS A 248 42.65 -18.82 -10.76
N THR A 249 42.73 -19.76 -11.69
CA THR A 249 43.85 -20.11 -12.57
C THR A 249 44.15 -18.96 -13.54
N PHE A 250 45.43 -18.76 -13.88
CA PHE A 250 45.92 -17.75 -14.83
C PHE A 250 45.59 -18.08 -16.29
N VAL A 251 45.33 -17.06 -17.11
CA VAL A 251 45.33 -17.17 -18.59
C VAL A 251 46.39 -16.21 -19.14
N LEU A 252 47.39 -16.76 -19.83
CA LEU A 252 48.38 -16.06 -20.63
C LEU A 252 47.78 -15.73 -22.01
N LYS A 253 47.90 -14.47 -22.44
CA LYS A 253 47.60 -14.02 -23.80
C LYS A 253 48.87 -14.16 -24.65
N VAL A 254 48.86 -15.00 -25.67
CA VAL A 254 49.94 -15.07 -26.67
C VAL A 254 49.52 -14.23 -27.87
N ASP A 255 50.20 -13.10 -28.09
CA ASP A 255 50.12 -12.34 -29.33
C ASP A 255 51.16 -12.88 -30.32
N THR A 256 50.73 -13.42 -31.46
CA THR A 256 51.28 -13.09 -32.80
C THR A 256 50.48 -13.74 -33.94
N PRO A 257 50.48 -13.16 -35.16
CA PRO A 257 49.55 -13.49 -36.23
C PRO A 257 50.13 -14.56 -37.17
N ALA A 258 49.39 -15.65 -37.39
CA ALA A 258 49.66 -16.57 -38.49
C ALA A 258 48.37 -16.87 -39.25
N LYS A 259 48.39 -16.51 -40.54
CA LYS A 259 47.44 -16.91 -41.57
C LYS A 259 47.24 -18.43 -41.54
N THR A 260 45.99 -18.88 -41.51
CA THR A 260 45.62 -20.15 -42.14
C THR A 260 44.30 -19.97 -42.87
N THR A 261 44.37 -20.17 -44.19
CA THR A 261 43.29 -20.08 -45.16
C THR A 261 42.30 -21.23 -44.96
N LEU A 262 41.01 -20.96 -45.14
CA LEU A 262 39.95 -21.97 -45.33
C LEU A 262 40.30 -22.93 -46.47
N VAL A 263 40.23 -24.23 -46.19
CA VAL A 263 40.05 -25.27 -47.21
C VAL A 263 38.95 -26.23 -46.74
N ASN A 264 38.06 -26.55 -47.68
CA ASN A 264 36.90 -27.44 -47.57
C ASN A 264 37.16 -28.77 -46.84
N GLN A 265 36.10 -29.27 -46.18
CA GLN A 265 35.90 -30.64 -45.68
C GLN A 265 37.10 -31.30 -44.99
N GLY A 266 37.13 -31.22 -43.66
CA GLY A 266 38.05 -32.02 -42.85
C GLY A 266 37.99 -31.62 -41.39
N GLU A 267 37.74 -32.59 -40.52
CA GLU A 267 37.75 -32.47 -39.06
C GLU A 267 39.04 -31.77 -38.57
N CYS A 268 38.92 -30.80 -37.68
CA CYS A 268 40.06 -30.21 -36.99
C CYS A 268 40.22 -30.90 -35.63
N GLU A 269 41.08 -31.91 -35.53
CA GLU A 269 41.49 -32.48 -34.24
C GLU A 269 42.55 -31.58 -33.58
N THR A 270 42.32 -31.14 -32.34
CA THR A 270 43.30 -30.43 -31.51
C THR A 270 43.30 -31.01 -30.11
N THR A 271 44.49 -31.37 -29.60
CA THR A 271 44.68 -31.92 -28.25
C THR A 271 45.07 -30.80 -27.28
N LEU A 272 44.24 -30.53 -26.28
CA LEU A 272 44.45 -29.44 -25.32
C LEU A 272 45.28 -29.87 -24.08
N PRO A 273 46.19 -29.01 -23.56
CA PRO A 273 46.88 -29.24 -22.29
C PRO A 273 45.95 -29.13 -21.07
N LYS A 274 46.37 -29.74 -19.95
CA LYS A 274 45.60 -29.82 -18.70
C LYS A 274 45.31 -28.43 -18.12
N GLY A 275 44.02 -28.10 -17.92
CA GLY A 275 43.57 -26.88 -17.23
C GLY A 275 43.21 -25.68 -18.12
N MET A 276 43.11 -25.87 -19.44
CA MET A 276 42.73 -24.80 -20.37
C MET A 276 41.20 -24.72 -20.52
N GLN A 277 40.62 -23.52 -20.49
CA GLN A 277 39.19 -23.30 -20.79
C GLN A 277 38.98 -23.08 -22.29
N VAL A 278 37.87 -23.60 -22.84
CA VAL A 278 37.48 -23.39 -24.24
C VAL A 278 36.25 -22.49 -24.27
N GLU A 279 36.34 -21.37 -25.00
CA GLU A 279 35.25 -20.42 -25.19
C GLU A 279 34.76 -20.49 -26.64
N PHE A 280 33.49 -20.83 -26.85
CA PHE A 280 32.86 -20.84 -28.17
C PHE A 280 32.08 -19.55 -28.38
N LEU A 281 32.58 -18.68 -29.25
CA LEU A 281 31.85 -17.50 -29.70
C LEU A 281 31.15 -17.86 -31.01
N SER A 282 29.84 -18.11 -30.97
CA SER A 282 29.03 -18.29 -32.17
C SER A 282 28.27 -17.00 -32.49
N SER A 283 28.64 -16.35 -33.60
CA SER A 283 27.67 -15.62 -34.42
C SER A 283 27.14 -16.59 -35.46
N THR A 284 25.92 -17.11 -35.26
CA THR A 284 25.07 -17.85 -36.23
C THR A 284 25.75 -18.91 -37.13
N ASP A 285 25.34 -20.16 -36.91
CA ASP A 285 25.55 -21.38 -37.73
C ASP A 285 26.98 -21.94 -37.87
N VAL A 286 27.40 -22.76 -36.89
CA VAL A 286 28.45 -23.79 -37.07
C VAL A 286 28.16 -25.04 -36.22
N ASN A 287 28.07 -26.22 -36.84
CA ASN A 287 28.15 -27.52 -36.14
C ASN A 287 29.64 -27.83 -35.87
N ALA A 288 30.09 -27.71 -34.62
CA ALA A 288 31.47 -28.03 -34.24
C ALA A 288 31.53 -29.34 -33.42
N ASN A 289 32.36 -30.29 -33.85
CA ASN A 289 32.67 -31.51 -33.11
C ASN A 289 34.01 -31.34 -32.40
N VAL A 290 34.05 -31.49 -31.07
CA VAL A 290 35.29 -31.38 -30.27
C VAL A 290 35.50 -32.65 -29.46
N LYS A 291 36.69 -33.24 -29.59
CA LYS A 291 37.09 -34.45 -28.89
C LYS A 291 37.99 -34.07 -27.71
N ILE A 292 37.52 -34.33 -26.50
CA ILE A 292 38.18 -33.89 -25.27
C ILE A 292 38.89 -35.08 -24.63
N SER A 293 40.22 -35.09 -24.62
CA SER A 293 40.99 -36.23 -24.10
C SER A 293 41.26 -36.21 -22.58
N ARG A 294 40.96 -35.11 -21.88
CA ARG A 294 41.24 -34.87 -20.43
C ARG A 294 40.20 -33.91 -19.82
N PRO A 295 39.98 -33.83 -18.50
CA PRO A 295 38.93 -32.98 -17.92
C PRO A 295 39.12 -31.49 -18.26
N VAL A 296 38.08 -30.86 -18.79
CA VAL A 296 38.04 -29.44 -19.24
C VAL A 296 36.72 -28.79 -18.79
N SER A 297 36.73 -27.50 -18.49
CA SER A 297 35.52 -26.68 -18.26
C SER A 297 35.13 -25.98 -19.56
N ALA A 298 33.87 -26.13 -20.00
CA ALA A 298 33.37 -25.52 -21.24
C ALA A 298 32.30 -24.46 -20.92
N LYS A 299 32.38 -23.32 -21.62
CA LYS A 299 31.45 -22.18 -21.47
C LYS A 299 30.53 -22.09 -22.69
N LEU A 300 29.21 -22.09 -22.47
CA LEU A 300 28.18 -21.99 -23.51
C LEU A 300 27.36 -20.72 -23.28
N ILE A 301 27.26 -19.87 -24.30
CA ILE A 301 26.45 -18.64 -24.24
C ILE A 301 25.56 -18.59 -25.49
N GLY A 302 24.25 -18.75 -25.32
CA GLY A 302 23.28 -18.54 -26.39
C GLY A 302 21.91 -19.18 -26.14
N SER A 303 20.85 -18.48 -26.52
CA SER A 303 19.48 -19.00 -26.57
C SER A 303 19.29 -19.84 -27.85
N ASN A 304 18.91 -21.11 -27.67
CA ASN A 304 18.39 -22.04 -28.71
C ASN A 304 19.35 -22.72 -29.71
N SER A 305 20.54 -23.21 -29.33
CA SER A 305 21.35 -24.10 -30.21
C SER A 305 21.79 -25.41 -29.54
N SER A 306 21.78 -26.53 -30.27
CA SER A 306 22.22 -27.86 -29.81
C SER A 306 23.71 -28.09 -30.04
N THR A 307 24.48 -28.43 -28.99
CA THR A 307 25.93 -28.72 -29.07
C THR A 307 26.21 -30.18 -28.71
N GLN A 308 27.10 -30.86 -29.45
CA GLN A 308 27.53 -32.24 -29.17
C GLN A 308 28.94 -32.28 -28.58
N VAL A 309 29.15 -32.97 -27.46
CA VAL A 309 30.44 -33.11 -26.78
C VAL A 309 30.78 -34.60 -26.61
N GLN A 310 31.98 -35.03 -26.99
CA GLN A 310 32.42 -36.42 -26.90
C GLN A 310 33.38 -36.61 -25.71
N LEU A 311 33.02 -37.49 -24.76
CA LEU A 311 33.78 -37.74 -23.53
C LEU A 311 34.35 -39.17 -23.46
N PRO A 312 35.63 -39.36 -23.05
CA PRO A 312 36.18 -40.66 -22.69
C PRO A 312 35.54 -41.21 -21.41
N ALA A 313 35.38 -42.54 -21.32
CA ALA A 313 34.78 -43.20 -20.17
C ALA A 313 35.51 -42.88 -18.85
N GLY A 314 34.77 -42.52 -17.80
CA GLY A 314 35.31 -42.17 -16.49
C GLY A 314 35.91 -40.77 -16.37
N GLN A 315 35.62 -39.86 -17.31
CA GLN A 315 35.95 -38.44 -17.18
C GLN A 315 34.71 -37.58 -16.92
N THR A 316 34.90 -36.56 -16.08
CA THR A 316 33.90 -35.55 -15.73
C THR A 316 34.06 -34.31 -16.60
N VAL A 317 32.93 -33.74 -17.03
CA VAL A 317 32.86 -32.42 -17.66
C VAL A 317 31.88 -31.55 -16.88
N THR A 318 32.29 -30.32 -16.60
CA THR A 318 31.43 -29.31 -15.95
C THR A 318 31.00 -28.29 -17.00
N ILE A 319 29.69 -28.13 -17.13
CA ILE A 319 29.05 -27.18 -18.05
C ILE A 319 28.40 -26.10 -17.20
N THR A 320 28.75 -24.85 -17.49
CA THR A 320 28.14 -23.69 -16.85
C THR A 320 27.16 -23.04 -17.81
N LEU A 321 25.90 -22.89 -17.39
CA LEU A 321 24.83 -22.24 -18.15
C LEU A 321 24.54 -20.86 -17.52
N PHE A 322 24.40 -19.85 -18.37
CA PHE A 322 24.02 -18.49 -17.96
C PHE A 322 22.65 -18.14 -18.52
N GLY A 323 21.69 -17.86 -17.62
CA GLY A 323 20.44 -17.15 -17.93
C GLY A 323 20.59 -15.66 -17.71
N ALA A 324 19.59 -14.85 -18.10
CA ALA A 324 19.66 -13.39 -18.02
C ALA A 324 20.01 -12.86 -16.61
N ASP A 325 19.63 -13.61 -15.55
CA ASP A 325 19.77 -13.14 -14.17
C ASP A 325 20.48 -14.13 -13.20
N HIS A 326 20.90 -15.33 -13.63
CA HIS A 326 21.53 -16.33 -12.74
C HIS A 326 22.55 -17.27 -13.45
N GLU A 327 23.54 -17.79 -12.71
CA GLU A 327 24.53 -18.80 -13.14
C GLU A 327 24.18 -20.17 -12.53
N SER A 328 24.19 -21.23 -13.34
CA SER A 328 23.97 -22.60 -12.86
C SER A 328 25.07 -23.54 -13.36
N MET A 329 25.67 -24.31 -12.47
CA MET A 329 26.72 -25.29 -12.79
C MET A 329 26.17 -26.71 -12.78
N ILE A 330 26.40 -27.44 -13.86
CA ILE A 330 26.04 -28.86 -13.96
C ILE A 330 27.31 -29.67 -14.23
N THR A 331 27.54 -30.73 -13.45
CA THR A 331 28.68 -31.64 -13.64
C THR A 331 28.16 -32.99 -14.12
N TYR A 332 28.62 -33.43 -15.29
CA TYR A 332 28.32 -34.74 -15.84
C TYR A 332 29.53 -35.65 -15.72
N GLU A 333 29.31 -36.88 -15.28
CA GLU A 333 30.31 -37.95 -15.29
C GLU A 333 29.88 -39.01 -16.29
N ALA A 334 30.70 -39.27 -17.31
CA ALA A 334 30.39 -40.32 -18.28
C ALA A 334 30.53 -41.68 -17.58
N SER A 335 29.40 -42.40 -17.42
CA SER A 335 29.37 -43.68 -16.73
C SER A 335 30.44 -44.64 -17.26
N PRO A 336 31.17 -45.34 -16.37
CA PRO A 336 32.13 -46.34 -16.80
C PRO A 336 31.38 -47.47 -17.52
N ALA A 337 31.99 -48.03 -18.56
CA ALA A 337 31.47 -49.21 -19.23
C ALA A 337 31.17 -50.31 -18.19
N LYS A 338 29.98 -50.92 -18.27
CA LYS A 338 29.49 -51.97 -17.35
C LYS A 338 30.62 -52.90 -16.89
N GLY A 339 31.02 -52.79 -15.62
CA GLY A 339 31.90 -53.79 -14.98
C GLY A 339 32.99 -53.32 -14.00
N SER A 340 33.17 -52.02 -13.71
CA SER A 340 34.20 -51.56 -12.76
C SER A 340 33.64 -50.98 -11.47
N THR A 341 34.09 -51.49 -10.31
CA THR A 341 33.71 -51.08 -8.95
C THR A 341 34.22 -49.67 -8.58
N PRO A 342 33.45 -48.83 -7.85
CA PRO A 342 33.88 -47.46 -7.51
C PRO A 342 34.91 -47.42 -6.37
N ALA A 343 35.82 -46.44 -6.44
CA ALA A 343 36.82 -46.19 -5.42
C ALA A 343 36.21 -45.54 -4.16
N LYS A 344 36.56 -46.09 -2.99
CA LYS A 344 36.25 -45.56 -1.65
C LYS A 344 36.99 -44.23 -1.45
N ASN A 345 36.28 -43.10 -1.46
CA ASN A 345 36.53 -41.86 -0.68
C ASN A 345 35.75 -40.65 -1.22
N ALA A 346 34.42 -40.74 -1.27
CA ALA A 346 33.54 -39.58 -1.37
C ALA A 346 32.49 -39.67 -0.24
N PRO A 347 32.07 -38.56 0.39
CA PRO A 347 31.08 -38.58 1.45
C PRO A 347 29.70 -38.93 0.84
N ILE A 348 29.22 -40.13 1.16
CA ILE A 348 27.87 -40.59 0.85
C ILE A 348 26.95 -40.05 1.95
N MET A 349 25.95 -39.23 1.60
CA MET A 349 24.77 -39.09 2.45
C MET A 349 23.97 -40.40 2.33
N GLU A 350 23.62 -41.00 3.47
CA GLU A 350 22.91 -42.27 3.54
C GLU A 350 21.63 -42.26 2.68
N GLU A 351 21.46 -43.30 1.85
CA GLU A 351 20.18 -43.61 1.22
C GLU A 351 19.16 -43.94 2.32
N THR A 352 18.24 -43.04 2.60
CA THR A 352 17.01 -43.40 3.31
C THR A 352 16.12 -44.17 2.33
N SER A 353 15.71 -45.38 2.73
CA SER A 353 14.85 -46.26 1.94
C SER A 353 13.54 -45.54 1.60
N SER A 354 13.34 -45.22 0.33
CA SER A 354 12.09 -44.67 -0.20
C SER A 354 10.95 -45.72 -0.12
N PRO A 355 9.72 -45.36 0.32
CA PRO A 355 8.57 -46.26 0.33
C PRO A 355 8.25 -46.82 -1.07
N GLU A 356 7.62 -48.00 -1.16
CA GLU A 356 7.18 -48.56 -2.45
C GLU A 356 6.23 -47.57 -3.17
N GLY A 357 6.65 -47.09 -4.35
CA GLY A 357 5.87 -46.17 -5.19
C GLY A 357 6.63 -44.96 -5.73
N TRP A 358 7.80 -44.64 -5.18
CA TRP A 358 8.62 -43.49 -5.57
C TRP A 358 9.74 -43.96 -6.51
N ARG A 359 9.75 -43.52 -7.78
CA ARG A 359 10.54 -44.17 -8.87
C ARG A 359 11.62 -43.31 -9.54
N ASP A 360 11.80 -42.05 -9.17
CA ASP A 360 12.67 -41.11 -9.90
C ASP A 360 13.85 -40.61 -9.05
N GLN A 361 15.03 -40.45 -9.66
CA GLN A 361 16.27 -40.04 -9.00
C GLN A 361 16.33 -38.51 -8.83
N MET A 362 16.63 -38.05 -7.61
CA MET A 362 16.86 -36.64 -7.27
C MET A 362 18.37 -36.36 -7.33
N VAL A 363 18.81 -35.34 -8.07
CA VAL A 363 20.24 -34.99 -8.17
C VAL A 363 20.49 -33.59 -7.60
N ILE A 364 20.98 -33.59 -6.35
CA ILE A 364 21.71 -32.55 -5.60
C ILE A 364 20.99 -31.21 -5.35
N LEU A 365 20.82 -30.88 -4.06
CA LEU A 365 20.56 -29.53 -3.56
C LEU A 365 21.89 -28.77 -3.44
N ASN A 366 22.01 -27.60 -4.09
CA ASN A 366 23.11 -26.69 -3.75
C ASN A 366 22.80 -25.97 -2.41
N LYS A 367 23.76 -25.22 -1.85
CA LYS A 367 23.62 -24.50 -0.57
C LYS A 367 22.54 -23.39 -0.56
N GLU A 368 21.93 -23.10 -1.71
CA GLU A 368 20.93 -22.06 -1.94
C GLU A 368 19.65 -22.69 -2.54
N THR A 369 19.01 -23.56 -1.75
CA THR A 369 17.59 -23.95 -1.86
C THR A 369 17.03 -24.26 -3.26
N THR A 370 17.81 -24.78 -4.20
CA THR A 370 17.33 -25.13 -5.55
C THR A 370 17.55 -26.62 -5.85
N ALA A 371 16.49 -27.33 -6.23
CA ALA A 371 16.47 -28.74 -6.61
C ALA A 371 16.35 -28.89 -8.14
N ILE A 372 17.20 -29.73 -8.73
CA ILE A 372 17.15 -30.04 -10.18
C ILE A 372 16.64 -31.48 -10.35
N ILE A 373 15.55 -31.64 -11.10
CA ILE A 373 14.95 -32.94 -11.42
C ILE A 373 15.36 -33.29 -12.86
N SER A 374 16.16 -34.34 -13.00
CA SER A 374 16.58 -34.91 -14.28
C SER A 374 15.83 -36.21 -14.51
N ALA A 375 15.04 -36.30 -15.58
CA ALA A 375 14.49 -37.58 -16.01
C ALA A 375 15.31 -38.15 -17.16
N GLU A 376 15.79 -39.39 -16.99
CA GLU A 376 16.37 -40.12 -18.11
C GLU A 376 15.29 -40.47 -19.15
N GLY A 377 15.64 -40.25 -20.41
CA GLY A 377 14.82 -40.51 -21.59
C GLY A 377 14.02 -41.81 -21.54
N ASP A 378 12.79 -41.70 -22.05
CA ASP A 378 11.65 -42.64 -22.05
C ASP A 378 10.72 -42.59 -20.82
N ARG A 379 11.13 -42.11 -19.64
CA ARG A 379 10.30 -42.18 -18.42
C ARG A 379 9.25 -41.07 -18.24
N LEU A 380 9.42 -39.90 -18.87
CA LEU A 380 8.41 -38.81 -18.88
C LEU A 380 7.46 -38.86 -20.08
N SER A 381 7.59 -39.88 -20.94
CA SER A 381 6.80 -40.01 -22.17
C SER A 381 5.36 -40.52 -21.95
N THR A 382 5.04 -40.98 -20.73
CA THR A 382 3.72 -41.48 -20.36
C THR A 382 3.06 -40.57 -19.34
N THR A 383 1.81 -40.14 -19.58
CA THR A 383 0.97 -39.37 -18.65
C THR A 383 0.96 -40.02 -17.26
N GLY A 384 1.48 -39.34 -16.23
CA GLY A 384 1.62 -39.89 -14.88
C GLY A 384 1.75 -38.83 -13.77
N VAL A 385 1.54 -39.27 -12.52
CA VAL A 385 1.77 -38.47 -11.31
C VAL A 385 3.14 -38.83 -10.74
N HIS A 386 4.05 -37.85 -10.66
CA HIS A 386 5.40 -38.03 -10.14
C HIS A 386 5.53 -37.35 -8.78
N LYS A 387 5.96 -38.10 -7.76
CA LYS A 387 6.02 -37.62 -6.37
C LYS A 387 7.45 -37.36 -5.90
N PHE A 388 7.68 -36.22 -5.24
CA PHE A 388 8.98 -35.86 -4.66
C PHE A 388 8.85 -35.28 -3.23
N GLN A 389 9.91 -35.45 -2.42
CA GLN A 389 10.01 -34.91 -1.05
C GLN A 389 10.99 -33.73 -1.06
N LEU A 390 10.54 -32.53 -0.67
CA LEU A 390 11.38 -31.31 -0.70
C LEU A 390 11.18 -30.42 0.55
N PRO A 391 12.22 -29.73 1.05
CA PRO A 391 12.08 -28.72 2.10
C PRO A 391 11.28 -27.49 1.66
N VAL A 392 10.58 -26.84 2.61
CA VAL A 392 9.84 -25.59 2.38
C VAL A 392 10.80 -24.47 1.89
N GLY A 393 10.42 -23.77 0.81
CA GLY A 393 11.22 -22.70 0.20
C GLY A 393 12.20 -23.16 -0.88
N THR A 394 12.14 -24.43 -1.30
CA THR A 394 12.96 -24.98 -2.38
C THR A 394 12.44 -24.58 -3.76
N LYS A 395 13.29 -24.00 -4.62
CA LYS A 395 13.01 -23.77 -6.05
C LYS A 395 13.27 -25.03 -6.86
N VAL A 396 12.48 -25.33 -7.89
CA VAL A 396 12.60 -26.56 -8.68
C VAL A 396 12.86 -26.27 -10.16
N GLN A 397 13.89 -26.89 -10.74
CA GLN A 397 14.19 -26.85 -12.19
C GLN A 397 14.12 -28.26 -12.79
N ILE A 398 13.53 -28.40 -13.99
CA ILE A 398 13.33 -29.71 -14.65
C ILE A 398 14.13 -29.76 -15.96
N LEU A 399 14.95 -30.80 -16.14
CA LEU A 399 15.76 -31.03 -17.34
C LEU A 399 15.28 -32.28 -18.11
N ASP A 400 15.24 -32.19 -19.45
CA ASP A 400 14.99 -33.32 -20.35
C ASP A 400 16.31 -33.77 -20.97
N THR A 401 16.62 -35.06 -20.83
CA THR A 401 17.83 -35.67 -21.36
C THR A 401 17.45 -36.74 -22.37
N ASP A 402 17.89 -36.59 -23.62
CA ASP A 402 17.73 -37.65 -24.61
C ASP A 402 18.55 -38.88 -24.15
N PRO A 403 18.02 -40.11 -24.28
CA PRO A 403 18.80 -41.30 -23.97
C PRO A 403 19.98 -41.40 -24.95
N PRO A 404 21.16 -41.91 -24.51
CA PRO A 404 22.32 -42.02 -25.37
C PRO A 404 21.97 -42.90 -26.58
N SER A 405 22.08 -42.35 -27.79
CA SER A 405 21.91 -43.14 -29.01
C SER A 405 22.96 -44.25 -29.03
N ASN A 406 22.56 -45.48 -29.39
CA ASN A 406 23.44 -46.67 -29.41
C ASN A 406 24.68 -46.56 -30.33
N GLU A 407 24.87 -45.44 -31.03
CA GLU A 407 26.07 -45.14 -31.80
C GLU A 407 26.73 -43.84 -31.26
N GLY A 408 27.59 -44.01 -30.26
CA GLY A 408 28.49 -42.96 -29.75
C GLY A 408 27.99 -42.30 -28.45
N ASN A 409 28.89 -42.20 -27.47
CA ASN A 409 28.71 -41.53 -26.17
C ASN A 409 28.39 -40.02 -26.33
N PHE A 410 27.18 -39.69 -26.75
CA PHE A 410 26.71 -38.32 -26.88
C PHE A 410 25.44 -38.13 -26.05
N THR A 411 25.45 -37.18 -25.12
CA THR A 411 24.27 -36.74 -24.36
C THR A 411 23.85 -35.36 -24.88
N ARG A 412 22.61 -35.23 -25.35
CA ARG A 412 22.00 -33.92 -25.66
C ARG A 412 21.23 -33.44 -24.42
N VAL A 413 21.51 -32.21 -24.00
CA VAL A 413 20.79 -31.55 -22.90
C VAL A 413 20.01 -30.38 -23.47
N LYS A 414 18.71 -30.33 -23.20
CA LYS A 414 17.85 -29.22 -23.60
C LYS A 414 17.13 -28.65 -22.37
N LEU A 415 17.36 -27.37 -22.08
CA LEU A 415 16.60 -26.66 -21.06
C LEU A 415 15.18 -26.42 -21.58
N LEU A 416 14.18 -26.99 -20.92
CA LEU A 416 12.79 -26.90 -21.40
C LEU A 416 12.00 -25.77 -20.74
N HIS A 417 12.10 -25.52 -19.43
CA HIS A 417 11.39 -24.43 -18.72
C HIS A 417 12.07 -24.08 -17.37
N ASP A 418 12.01 -22.79 -16.99
CA ASP A 418 12.22 -22.32 -15.61
C ASP A 418 10.85 -22.21 -14.94
N VAL A 419 10.60 -22.95 -13.87
CA VAL A 419 9.37 -22.78 -13.07
C VAL A 419 9.76 -22.31 -11.68
N ASN A 420 9.60 -21.01 -11.41
CA ASN A 420 9.68 -20.46 -10.06
C ASN A 420 8.44 -20.91 -9.26
N VAL A 421 8.47 -22.15 -8.80
CA VAL A 421 7.41 -22.66 -7.92
C VAL A 421 7.72 -22.22 -6.50
N ASN A 422 6.92 -21.32 -5.94
CA ASN A 422 6.96 -21.01 -4.52
C ASN A 422 6.08 -22.06 -3.82
N ILE A 423 6.68 -23.11 -3.25
CA ILE A 423 5.96 -24.29 -2.71
C ILE A 423 5.30 -23.99 -1.35
N ALA A 424 4.54 -22.91 -1.26
CA ALA A 424 3.78 -22.54 -0.07
C ALA A 424 2.28 -22.88 -0.18
N GLU A 425 1.71 -22.98 -1.40
CA GLU A 425 0.24 -23.00 -1.56
C GLU A 425 -0.34 -24.16 -2.39
N ASP A 426 0.39 -24.75 -3.35
CA ASP A 426 -0.15 -25.82 -4.20
C ASP A 426 0.67 -27.11 -4.12
N ARG A 427 0.04 -28.26 -3.83
CA ARG A 427 0.74 -29.56 -3.77
C ARG A 427 0.83 -30.28 -5.11
N LYS A 428 0.23 -29.75 -6.17
CA LYS A 428 0.14 -30.38 -7.50
C LYS A 428 0.40 -29.39 -8.62
N TYR A 429 1.36 -29.68 -9.50
CA TYR A 429 1.75 -28.81 -10.61
C TYR A 429 1.65 -29.56 -11.94
N LEU A 430 0.95 -28.98 -12.92
CA LEU A 430 0.88 -29.53 -14.26
C LEU A 430 2.12 -29.13 -15.06
N PHE A 431 2.83 -30.08 -15.66
CA PHE A 431 3.94 -29.78 -16.56
C PHE A 431 3.86 -30.65 -17.81
N ARG A 432 3.58 -30.03 -18.96
CA ARG A 432 3.16 -30.69 -20.22
C ARG A 432 1.82 -31.45 -20.11
N GLU A 433 1.11 -31.53 -21.23
CA GLU A 433 -0.23 -32.13 -21.35
C GLU A 433 -0.35 -33.49 -20.63
N GLY A 434 -1.02 -33.49 -19.48
CA GLY A 434 -1.41 -34.69 -18.74
C GLY A 434 -0.43 -35.21 -17.67
N ASN A 435 0.70 -34.55 -17.41
CA ASN A 435 1.62 -34.93 -16.33
C ASN A 435 1.50 -34.01 -15.11
N ILE A 436 1.44 -34.61 -13.92
CA ILE A 436 1.24 -33.90 -12.63
C ILE A 436 2.42 -34.20 -11.71
N LEU A 437 3.10 -33.15 -11.25
CA LEU A 437 4.08 -33.20 -10.17
C LEU A 437 3.35 -33.03 -8.84
N GLU A 438 3.43 -34.00 -7.92
CA GLU A 438 2.85 -33.90 -6.57
C GLU A 438 3.97 -33.84 -5.53
N VAL A 439 3.96 -32.83 -4.65
CA VAL A 439 5.06 -32.57 -3.70
C VAL A 439 4.55 -32.64 -2.26
N ASP A 440 5.16 -33.53 -1.46
CA ASP A 440 4.88 -33.63 -0.03
C ASP A 440 5.92 -32.81 0.77
N LEU A 441 5.43 -31.91 1.63
CA LEU A 441 6.24 -30.96 2.40
C LEU A 441 6.59 -31.53 3.79
N PHE A 442 7.87 -31.47 4.15
CA PHE A 442 8.40 -31.92 5.43
C PHE A 442 9.07 -30.77 6.20
N ASP A 443 9.17 -30.91 7.52
CA ASP A 443 10.00 -30.05 8.35
C ASP A 443 11.50 -30.44 8.29
N TYR A 444 12.37 -29.65 8.91
CA TYR A 444 13.82 -29.90 8.98
C TYR A 444 14.19 -31.27 9.59
N TYR A 445 13.24 -31.95 10.24
CA TYR A 445 13.43 -33.23 10.92
C TYR A 445 12.81 -34.42 10.18
N GLY A 446 12.26 -34.23 8.98
CA GLY A 446 11.78 -35.32 8.13
C GLY A 446 10.41 -35.89 8.52
N ASN A 447 9.58 -35.13 9.26
CA ASN A 447 8.21 -35.56 9.61
C ASN A 447 7.17 -35.04 8.60
N LEU A 448 6.24 -35.91 8.17
CA LEU A 448 5.07 -35.55 7.35
C LEU A 448 4.17 -34.60 8.15
N LYS A 449 3.91 -33.38 7.65
CA LYS A 449 2.91 -32.49 8.26
C LYS A 449 1.50 -33.05 8.02
N PRO A 450 0.70 -33.34 9.06
CA PRO A 450 -0.73 -33.54 8.90
C PRO A 450 -1.36 -32.25 8.37
N GLU A 451 -2.47 -32.39 7.65
CA GLU A 451 -3.32 -31.36 7.03
C GLU A 451 -3.13 -29.94 7.59
N VAL A 452 -2.82 -29.00 6.69
CA VAL A 452 -2.75 -27.57 7.00
C VAL A 452 -4.17 -27.09 7.31
N GLN A 453 -4.60 -27.25 8.55
CA GLN A 453 -5.39 -26.19 9.18
C GLN A 453 -4.46 -24.98 9.29
N GLU A 454 -4.92 -23.84 8.78
CA GLU A 454 -4.25 -22.54 8.87
C GLU A 454 -3.85 -22.23 10.31
N SER A 455 -2.67 -22.69 10.69
CA SER A 455 -1.90 -22.13 11.78
C SER A 455 -0.87 -21.25 11.11
N ILE A 456 -1.20 -19.96 11.07
CA ILE A 456 -0.24 -18.88 10.84
C ILE A 456 0.99 -19.23 11.66
N VAL A 457 2.10 -19.55 10.99
CA VAL A 457 3.41 -19.56 11.62
C VAL A 457 3.64 -18.11 12.01
N LYS A 458 3.23 -17.76 13.23
CA LYS A 458 3.83 -16.64 13.94
C LYS A 458 5.31 -17.00 14.00
N THR A 459 6.11 -16.38 13.15
CA THR A 459 7.54 -16.29 13.43
C THR A 459 7.62 -15.67 14.81
N ASP A 460 8.09 -16.42 15.81
CA ASP A 460 8.31 -15.96 17.19
C ASP A 460 9.42 -14.89 17.29
N ASN A 461 9.68 -14.18 16.19
CA ASN A 461 10.53 -13.01 16.12
C ASN A 461 10.05 -12.14 14.96
N PRO A 462 9.20 -11.11 15.18
CA PRO A 462 8.91 -10.13 14.13
C PRO A 462 10.24 -9.48 13.75
N ASP A 463 10.57 -9.48 12.47
CA ASP A 463 11.73 -8.76 11.96
C ASP A 463 11.66 -7.30 12.47
N PRO A 464 12.59 -6.86 13.34
CA PRO A 464 12.48 -5.58 14.07
C PRO A 464 12.52 -4.34 13.16
N LEU A 465 12.66 -4.53 11.84
CA LEU A 465 12.72 -3.49 10.82
C LEU A 465 11.36 -2.92 10.42
N TYR A 466 10.23 -3.58 10.71
CA TYR A 466 8.91 -3.14 10.23
C TYR A 466 7.85 -3.03 11.31
N ASN A 467 7.19 -1.87 11.41
CA ASN A 467 5.99 -1.67 12.24
C ASN A 467 4.72 -2.04 11.44
N SER A 468 4.62 -3.31 11.02
CA SER A 468 3.48 -3.80 10.23
C SER A 468 2.24 -4.05 11.11
N LEU A 469 1.07 -4.09 10.48
CA LEU A 469 -0.21 -4.36 11.14
C LEU A 469 -1.22 -5.01 10.19
N THR A 470 -1.75 -6.15 10.60
CA THR A 470 -2.92 -6.80 9.98
C THR A 470 -4.17 -6.39 10.73
N PHE A 471 -5.14 -5.82 10.03
CA PHE A 471 -6.40 -5.39 10.63
C PHE A 471 -7.57 -5.67 9.70
N TYR A 472 -8.79 -5.62 10.23
CA TYR A 472 -10.01 -5.90 9.50
C TYR A 472 -10.97 -4.72 9.59
N SER A 473 -11.77 -4.52 8.54
CA SER A 473 -12.95 -3.67 8.59
C SER A 473 -14.22 -4.46 8.28
N LEU A 474 -15.22 -4.34 9.15
CA LEU A 474 -16.51 -5.01 9.03
C LEU A 474 -17.60 -3.96 8.78
N TYR A 475 -18.37 -4.16 7.71
CA TYR A 475 -19.49 -3.30 7.30
C TYR A 475 -20.78 -4.10 7.42
N MET A 476 -21.54 -3.88 8.50
CA MET A 476 -22.79 -4.60 8.80
C MET A 476 -24.03 -3.79 8.44
N HIS A 477 -25.14 -4.50 8.20
CA HIS A 477 -26.45 -3.98 7.83
C HIS A 477 -26.51 -3.35 6.42
N LEU A 478 -25.74 -3.90 5.47
CA LEU A 478 -25.75 -3.42 4.09
C LEU A 478 -27.12 -3.67 3.41
N MET A 479 -27.45 -2.87 2.42
CA MET A 479 -28.69 -2.99 1.65
C MET A 479 -28.80 -4.37 0.94
N PRO A 480 -29.94 -5.08 1.04
CA PRO A 480 -30.23 -6.29 0.27
C PRO A 480 -30.33 -6.00 -1.23
N SER A 481 -30.18 -7.04 -2.03
CA SER A 481 -30.11 -6.88 -3.49
C SER A 481 -31.38 -6.50 -4.21
N ASP A 482 -32.56 -6.91 -3.73
CA ASP A 482 -33.84 -6.54 -4.36
C ASP A 482 -34.11 -5.02 -4.33
N GLU A 483 -33.40 -4.27 -3.48
CA GLU A 483 -33.56 -2.82 -3.29
C GLU A 483 -32.69 -1.98 -4.23
N TYR A 484 -31.72 -2.59 -4.92
CA TYR A 484 -30.90 -1.87 -5.89
C TYR A 484 -31.69 -1.65 -7.18
N ILE A 485 -31.86 -0.38 -7.54
CA ILE A 485 -32.63 0.03 -8.73
C ILE A 485 -31.78 -0.07 -10.02
N ASP A 486 -30.46 0.04 -9.90
CA ASP A 486 -29.50 0.12 -11.01
C ASP A 486 -28.34 -0.86 -10.82
N SER A 487 -28.03 -1.66 -11.84
CA SER A 487 -26.90 -2.59 -11.87
C SER A 487 -25.54 -1.90 -11.65
N GLN A 488 -25.39 -0.62 -12.00
CA GLN A 488 -24.16 0.15 -11.77
C GLN A 488 -23.91 0.50 -10.29
N LYS A 489 -24.92 0.35 -9.42
CA LYS A 489 -24.80 0.61 -7.99
C LYS A 489 -24.36 -0.61 -7.18
N PHE A 490 -24.33 -1.80 -7.76
CA PHE A 490 -23.93 -3.00 -7.02
C PHE A 490 -22.44 -2.99 -6.70
N PRO A 491 -22.04 -3.48 -5.51
CA PRO A 491 -20.64 -3.69 -5.20
C PRO A 491 -20.02 -4.73 -6.15
N HIS A 492 -18.85 -4.43 -6.69
CA HIS A 492 -18.17 -5.26 -7.69
C HIS A 492 -17.70 -6.61 -7.13
N TYR A 493 -17.49 -6.70 -5.82
CA TYR A 493 -17.00 -7.89 -5.15
C TYR A 493 -18.03 -9.01 -5.03
N TRP A 494 -19.26 -8.73 -5.44
CA TRP A 494 -20.25 -9.77 -5.47
C TRP A 494 -19.85 -10.85 -6.48
N GLN A 495 -19.43 -12.01 -5.97
CA GLN A 495 -19.11 -13.19 -6.74
C GLN A 495 -20.22 -14.22 -6.71
N GLY A 496 -20.76 -14.51 -7.89
CA GLY A 496 -21.81 -15.49 -8.06
C GLY A 496 -22.56 -15.26 -9.35
N LYS A 497 -22.88 -16.36 -10.03
CA LYS A 497 -23.87 -16.35 -11.09
C LYS A 497 -25.15 -15.69 -10.57
N ALA A 498 -25.69 -14.78 -11.37
CA ALA A 498 -26.90 -14.05 -11.08
C ALA A 498 -27.93 -14.33 -12.14
N THR A 499 -29.17 -14.54 -11.69
CA THR A 499 -30.29 -14.70 -12.60
C THR A 499 -30.84 -13.33 -12.97
N ALA A 500 -30.90 -13.08 -14.27
CA ALA A 500 -31.39 -11.87 -14.91
C ALA A 500 -32.73 -12.13 -15.60
N LYS A 501 -33.68 -11.21 -15.45
CA LYS A 501 -34.93 -11.18 -16.22
C LYS A 501 -34.97 -10.00 -17.18
N VAL A 502 -35.15 -10.26 -18.47
CA VAL A 502 -35.30 -9.24 -19.52
C VAL A 502 -36.63 -8.49 -19.37
N LEU A 503 -36.58 -7.16 -19.27
CA LEU A 503 -37.75 -6.29 -19.29
C LEU A 503 -37.84 -5.47 -20.59
N GLY A 504 -39.01 -4.90 -20.88
CA GLY A 504 -39.19 -3.98 -22.01
C GLY A 504 -39.17 -4.64 -23.40
N ASN A 505 -38.52 -4.00 -24.38
CA ASN A 505 -38.60 -4.39 -25.80
C ASN A 505 -37.77 -5.63 -26.20
N GLY A 506 -37.00 -6.20 -25.26
CA GLY A 506 -36.12 -7.35 -25.43
C GLY A 506 -34.63 -7.00 -25.30
N LEU A 507 -33.78 -8.00 -25.04
CA LEU A 507 -32.34 -7.88 -24.83
C LEU A 507 -31.56 -8.34 -26.06
N GLN A 508 -30.73 -7.45 -26.61
CA GLN A 508 -29.84 -7.78 -27.74
C GLN A 508 -28.65 -8.62 -27.27
N THR A 509 -28.46 -9.81 -27.86
CA THR A 509 -27.28 -10.65 -27.58
C THR A 509 -26.17 -10.43 -28.59
N TYR A 510 -24.95 -10.81 -28.22
CA TYR A 510 -23.75 -10.80 -29.05
C TYR A 510 -23.04 -12.15 -29.00
N SER A 511 -22.44 -12.57 -30.11
CA SER A 511 -21.69 -13.84 -30.21
C SER A 511 -20.41 -13.84 -29.36
N ASP A 512 -19.89 -15.03 -29.01
CA ASP A 512 -18.67 -15.18 -28.21
C ASP A 512 -17.37 -14.94 -29.01
N ASP A 513 -17.46 -14.69 -30.32
CA ASP A 513 -16.30 -14.47 -31.19
C ASP A 513 -15.63 -13.09 -30.96
N ALA A 514 -14.40 -12.92 -31.45
CA ALA A 514 -13.62 -11.69 -31.28
C ALA A 514 -14.29 -10.44 -31.88
N THR A 515 -15.23 -10.63 -32.82
CA THR A 515 -15.91 -9.53 -33.52
C THR A 515 -17.23 -9.11 -32.87
N LYS A 516 -17.75 -9.89 -31.90
CA LYS A 516 -19.04 -9.67 -31.22
C LYS A 516 -20.13 -9.25 -32.20
N THR A 517 -20.53 -10.15 -33.10
CA THR A 517 -21.65 -9.89 -34.02
C THR A 517 -23.00 -9.91 -33.30
N LYS A 518 -23.98 -9.12 -33.77
CA LYS A 518 -25.34 -9.09 -33.19
C LYS A 518 -26.04 -10.44 -33.39
N GLY A 519 -26.47 -11.03 -32.28
CA GLY A 519 -27.29 -12.24 -32.23
C GLY A 519 -28.80 -11.98 -32.18
N ALA A 520 -29.55 -12.95 -31.67
CA ALA A 520 -30.99 -12.85 -31.46
C ALA A 520 -31.36 -11.83 -30.37
N ILE A 521 -32.61 -11.34 -30.38
CA ILE A 521 -33.14 -10.54 -29.28
C ILE A 521 -33.95 -11.46 -28.35
N ILE A 522 -33.51 -11.59 -27.10
CA ILE A 522 -34.30 -12.26 -26.06
C ILE A 522 -35.51 -11.38 -25.75
N SER A 523 -36.72 -11.91 -25.85
CA SER A 523 -37.96 -11.16 -25.61
C SER A 523 -38.15 -10.84 -24.12
N ALA A 524 -39.08 -9.92 -23.83
CA ALA A 524 -39.52 -9.65 -22.47
C ALA A 524 -39.86 -10.95 -21.71
N ASN A 525 -39.49 -10.99 -20.43
CA ASN A 525 -39.56 -12.14 -19.53
C ASN A 525 -38.57 -13.27 -19.79
N GLY A 526 -37.66 -13.16 -20.76
CA GLY A 526 -36.56 -14.10 -20.87
C GLY A 526 -35.65 -14.06 -19.64
N ILE A 527 -35.17 -15.23 -19.24
CA ILE A 527 -34.31 -15.46 -18.09
C ILE A 527 -32.96 -15.94 -18.61
N PHE A 528 -31.90 -15.35 -18.09
CA PHE A 528 -30.54 -15.81 -18.31
C PHE A 528 -29.75 -15.68 -17.01
N GLU A 529 -28.63 -16.36 -16.93
CA GLU A 529 -27.70 -16.29 -15.83
C GLU A 529 -26.44 -15.56 -16.30
N TYR A 530 -25.77 -14.77 -15.46
CA TYR A 530 -24.50 -14.12 -15.83
C TYR A 530 -23.63 -13.91 -14.60
N ASP A 531 -22.32 -13.72 -14.81
CA ASP A 531 -21.41 -13.33 -13.74
C ASP A 531 -21.06 -11.83 -13.89
N PRO A 532 -21.45 -10.96 -12.95
CA PRO A 532 -21.10 -9.53 -13.00
C PRO A 532 -19.59 -9.25 -13.02
N SER A 533 -18.78 -10.17 -12.49
CA SER A 533 -17.32 -10.06 -12.52
C SER A 533 -16.74 -10.30 -13.93
N GLU A 534 -17.49 -10.97 -14.82
CA GLU A 534 -17.13 -11.17 -16.23
C GLU A 534 -17.68 -10.06 -17.14
N THR A 535 -17.59 -8.80 -16.70
CA THR A 535 -18.01 -7.64 -17.50
C THR A 535 -16.86 -7.06 -18.32
N THR A 536 -17.16 -6.61 -19.53
CA THR A 536 -16.21 -5.97 -20.43
C THR A 536 -16.87 -4.83 -21.21
N THR A 537 -16.06 -3.92 -21.73
CA THR A 537 -16.54 -2.85 -22.61
C THR A 537 -16.24 -3.19 -24.07
N HIS A 538 -17.20 -2.94 -24.95
CA HIS A 538 -17.05 -3.21 -26.38
C HIS A 538 -17.48 -2.00 -27.21
N GLN A 539 -16.63 -1.64 -28.18
CA GLN A 539 -16.89 -0.51 -29.09
C GLN A 539 -17.69 -0.99 -30.29
N ILE A 540 -18.88 -0.44 -30.50
CA ILE A 540 -19.66 -0.67 -31.72
C ILE A 540 -19.70 0.58 -32.59
N THR A 541 -19.64 0.40 -33.89
CA THR A 541 -19.91 1.48 -34.85
C THR A 541 -21.40 1.44 -35.18
N THR A 542 -22.12 2.52 -34.87
CA THR A 542 -23.55 2.64 -35.19
C THR A 542 -23.77 2.85 -36.68
N ALA A 543 -25.01 2.69 -37.15
CA ALA A 543 -25.39 2.89 -38.56
C ALA A 543 -25.04 4.29 -39.11
N ASN A 544 -24.79 5.27 -38.23
CA ASN A 544 -24.40 6.64 -38.58
C ASN A 544 -22.88 6.88 -38.51
N ASN A 545 -22.06 5.83 -38.46
CA ASN A 545 -20.60 5.88 -38.27
C ASN A 545 -20.13 6.54 -36.94
N THR A 546 -21.02 6.67 -35.96
CA THR A 546 -20.65 7.08 -34.60
C THR A 546 -20.23 5.86 -33.78
N GLN A 547 -19.10 5.94 -33.08
CA GLN A 547 -18.70 4.92 -32.11
C GLN A 547 -19.54 5.03 -30.83
N ALA A 548 -20.05 3.90 -30.34
CA ALA A 548 -20.73 3.78 -29.05
C ALA A 548 -20.08 2.66 -28.23
N THR A 549 -19.78 2.95 -26.97
CA THR A 549 -19.29 1.96 -26.00
C THR A 549 -20.48 1.23 -25.39
N LEU A 550 -20.52 -0.10 -25.48
CA LEU A 550 -21.47 -0.93 -24.76
C LEU A 550 -20.78 -1.63 -23.59
N LEU A 551 -21.50 -1.76 -22.47
CA LEU A 551 -21.10 -2.64 -21.37
C LEU A 551 -21.72 -4.02 -21.60
N LEU A 552 -20.89 -5.04 -21.70
CA LEU A 552 -21.29 -6.43 -21.96
C LEU A 552 -20.89 -7.33 -20.77
N THR A 553 -21.66 -8.38 -20.54
CA THR A 553 -21.30 -9.48 -19.62
C THR A 553 -21.50 -10.82 -20.30
N LYS A 554 -20.68 -11.82 -19.94
CA LYS A 554 -20.89 -13.18 -20.39
C LYS A 554 -22.07 -13.80 -19.63
N ALA A 555 -23.03 -14.29 -20.39
CA ALA A 555 -24.30 -14.81 -19.91
C ALA A 555 -24.58 -16.22 -20.46
N THR A 556 -25.32 -17.00 -19.70
CA THR A 556 -25.81 -18.34 -20.02
C THR A 556 -27.34 -18.30 -20.10
N TYR A 557 -27.90 -18.69 -21.24
CA TYR A 557 -29.35 -18.61 -21.42
C TYR A 557 -30.10 -19.67 -20.59
N ILE A 558 -31.18 -19.29 -19.92
CA ILE A 558 -32.01 -20.19 -19.09
C ILE A 558 -33.36 -20.45 -19.77
N SER A 559 -34.16 -19.41 -20.08
CA SER A 559 -35.49 -19.56 -20.70
C SER A 559 -36.00 -18.27 -21.36
N GLY A 560 -37.03 -18.32 -22.21
CA GLY A 560 -37.65 -17.15 -22.85
C GLY A 560 -37.79 -17.23 -24.38
N ASN A 561 -38.62 -16.37 -24.96
CA ASN A 561 -38.85 -16.34 -26.41
C ASN A 561 -37.84 -15.44 -27.14
N PHE A 562 -37.60 -15.66 -28.44
CA PHE A 562 -36.67 -14.86 -29.24
C PHE A 562 -37.37 -14.10 -30.38
N LYS A 563 -36.79 -12.96 -30.77
CA LYS A 563 -37.07 -12.30 -32.05
C LYS A 563 -35.84 -12.41 -32.96
N GLY A 564 -35.98 -13.06 -34.13
CA GLY A 564 -34.92 -13.21 -35.14
C GLY A 564 -34.64 -14.66 -35.59
N ASN A 565 -33.70 -14.83 -36.53
CA ASN A 565 -33.41 -16.10 -37.24
C ASN A 565 -32.41 -17.06 -36.54
N THR A 566 -32.11 -16.84 -35.27
CA THR A 566 -31.20 -17.67 -34.47
C THR A 566 -31.86 -18.04 -33.14
N SER A 567 -31.88 -19.33 -32.81
CA SER A 567 -32.44 -19.87 -31.56
C SER A 567 -31.30 -20.26 -30.62
N LEU A 568 -31.25 -19.65 -29.43
CA LEU A 568 -30.41 -20.16 -28.33
C LEU A 568 -31.18 -21.26 -27.59
N THR A 569 -30.46 -22.31 -27.18
CA THR A 569 -30.94 -23.40 -26.33
C THR A 569 -30.46 -23.17 -24.89
N ALA A 570 -31.14 -23.80 -23.92
CA ALA A 570 -30.75 -23.70 -22.52
C ALA A 570 -29.27 -24.08 -22.33
N ASN A 571 -28.53 -23.25 -21.59
CA ASN A 571 -27.07 -23.30 -21.37
C ASN A 571 -26.17 -22.73 -22.47
N ASP A 572 -26.71 -22.20 -23.57
CA ASP A 572 -25.87 -21.50 -24.54
C ASP A 572 -25.28 -20.23 -23.93
N SER A 573 -23.97 -20.03 -24.14
CA SER A 573 -23.26 -18.80 -23.74
C SER A 573 -23.39 -17.70 -24.79
N PHE A 574 -23.62 -16.48 -24.33
CA PHE A 574 -23.71 -15.28 -25.16
C PHE A 574 -23.22 -14.05 -24.40
N TRP A 575 -22.96 -12.94 -25.09
CA TRP A 575 -22.67 -11.66 -24.45
C TRP A 575 -23.94 -10.81 -24.37
N ALA A 576 -24.34 -10.45 -23.14
CA ALA A 576 -25.52 -9.64 -22.85
C ALA A 576 -25.14 -8.16 -22.68
N VAL A 577 -25.91 -7.25 -23.29
CA VAL A 577 -25.76 -5.80 -23.02
C VAL A 577 -26.40 -5.47 -21.68
N ILE A 578 -25.63 -4.89 -20.78
CA ILE A 578 -26.08 -4.45 -19.45
C ILE A 578 -26.00 -2.93 -19.28
N ASP A 579 -25.97 -2.18 -20.39
CA ASP A 579 -25.92 -0.72 -20.38
C ASP A 579 -27.29 -0.11 -20.02
N VAL A 580 -27.31 0.61 -18.89
CA VAL A 580 -28.47 1.29 -18.28
C VAL A 580 -29.10 2.31 -19.24
N ALA A 581 -28.31 2.90 -20.16
CA ALA A 581 -28.81 3.86 -21.14
C ALA A 581 -29.79 3.21 -22.15
N THR A 582 -29.79 1.89 -22.31
CA THR A 582 -30.58 1.18 -23.32
C THR A 582 -32.01 0.82 -22.88
N SER A 583 -32.41 1.12 -21.63
CA SER A 583 -33.76 0.84 -21.08
C SER A 583 -34.20 -0.63 -21.08
N GLN A 584 -33.26 -1.57 -21.23
CA GLN A 584 -33.51 -3.02 -21.14
C GLN A 584 -33.24 -3.48 -19.71
N ILE A 585 -34.04 -3.02 -18.75
CA ILE A 585 -33.75 -3.23 -17.33
C ILE A 585 -33.76 -4.73 -17.01
N ILE A 586 -32.67 -5.19 -16.41
CA ILE A 586 -32.48 -6.54 -15.90
C ILE A 586 -32.64 -6.47 -14.39
N LYS A 587 -33.56 -7.27 -13.82
CA LYS A 587 -33.55 -7.49 -12.37
C LYS A 587 -32.49 -8.53 -12.03
N PHE A 588 -31.53 -8.14 -11.20
CA PHE A 588 -30.46 -8.96 -10.67
C PHE A 588 -30.98 -9.78 -9.48
N LYS A 589 -30.74 -11.10 -9.48
CA LYS A 589 -30.93 -11.93 -8.29
C LYS A 589 -29.73 -12.86 -8.10
N PRO A 590 -29.05 -12.86 -6.95
CA PRO A 590 -27.96 -13.80 -6.68
C PRO A 590 -28.44 -15.25 -6.57
N ASN A 591 -27.55 -16.19 -6.89
CA ASN A 591 -27.85 -17.61 -6.82
C ASN A 591 -27.71 -18.22 -5.41
N THR A 592 -26.91 -17.65 -4.52
CA THR A 592 -26.76 -18.04 -3.10
C THR A 592 -27.09 -16.88 -2.14
N PRO A 593 -28.33 -16.34 -2.17
CA PRO A 593 -28.70 -15.27 -1.27
C PRO A 593 -28.69 -15.76 0.18
N ASN A 594 -28.36 -14.86 1.10
CA ASN A 594 -28.43 -15.07 2.55
C ASN A 594 -27.36 -15.99 3.17
N GLU A 595 -26.43 -16.52 2.38
CA GLU A 595 -25.29 -17.30 2.87
C GLU A 595 -24.05 -16.42 3.09
N THR A 596 -23.20 -16.80 4.05
CA THR A 596 -21.85 -16.21 4.16
C THR A 596 -20.93 -16.87 3.15
N ILE A 597 -20.30 -16.06 2.31
CA ILE A 597 -19.41 -16.52 1.26
C ILE A 597 -17.98 -16.13 1.65
N PRO A 598 -17.12 -17.09 2.05
CA PRO A 598 -15.69 -16.83 2.18
C PRO A 598 -15.09 -16.63 0.78
N CYS A 599 -14.21 -15.65 0.64
CA CYS A 599 -13.63 -15.30 -0.66
C CYS A 599 -12.25 -14.66 -0.50
N LYS A 600 -11.58 -14.38 -1.63
CA LYS A 600 -10.31 -13.64 -1.69
C LYS A 600 -10.38 -12.65 -2.84
N ILE A 601 -11.03 -11.51 -2.60
CA ILE A 601 -11.33 -10.51 -3.64
C ILE A 601 -10.59 -9.23 -3.33
N ALA A 602 -9.67 -8.82 -4.20
CA ALA A 602 -8.98 -7.56 -4.04
C ALA A 602 -9.96 -6.37 -4.10
N ILE A 603 -9.83 -5.43 -3.17
CA ILE A 603 -10.59 -4.18 -3.14
C ILE A 603 -9.67 -3.00 -2.84
N LYS A 604 -9.94 -1.85 -3.45
CA LYS A 604 -9.19 -0.61 -3.24
C LYS A 604 -9.92 0.34 -2.29
N GLY A 605 -9.13 1.11 -1.54
CA GLY A 605 -9.65 2.18 -0.70
C GLY A 605 -10.46 3.18 -1.54
N GLY A 606 -11.73 3.38 -1.20
CA GLY A 606 -12.66 4.25 -1.92
C GLY A 606 -13.63 3.53 -2.86
N GLU A 607 -13.45 2.24 -3.12
CA GLU A 607 -14.43 1.46 -3.90
C GLU A 607 -15.71 1.21 -3.10
N SER A 608 -16.83 1.07 -3.81
CA SER A 608 -18.15 0.86 -3.21
C SER A 608 -18.22 -0.46 -2.44
N ILE A 609 -18.65 -0.39 -1.19
CA ILE A 609 -19.02 -1.53 -0.35
C ILE A 609 -20.53 -1.81 -0.41
N GLY A 610 -21.35 -0.79 -0.69
CA GLY A 610 -22.80 -0.92 -0.73
C GLY A 610 -23.50 0.32 -0.19
N TYR A 611 -24.74 0.17 0.26
CA TYR A 611 -25.58 1.25 0.80
C TYR A 611 -26.13 0.88 2.16
N LEU A 612 -26.60 1.87 2.93
CA LEU A 612 -27.25 1.64 4.23
C LEU A 612 -28.49 0.78 4.06
N GLY A 613 -28.55 -0.36 4.76
CA GLY A 613 -29.73 -1.21 4.84
C GLY A 613 -30.64 -0.80 6.00
N LYS A 614 -31.90 -1.22 5.94
CA LYS A 614 -32.84 -1.03 7.04
C LYS A 614 -32.36 -1.73 8.31
N TYR A 615 -32.65 -1.12 9.45
CA TYR A 615 -32.53 -1.70 10.78
C TYR A 615 -33.63 -1.11 11.65
N GLN A 616 -34.87 -1.47 11.33
CA GLN A 616 -36.03 -0.89 11.99
C GLN A 616 -36.13 -1.37 13.44
N ILE A 617 -36.67 -0.49 14.27
CA ILE A 617 -36.96 -0.72 15.68
C ILE A 617 -38.39 -0.24 15.97
N PRO A 618 -39.08 -0.81 16.97
CA PRO A 618 -40.38 -0.30 17.36
C PRO A 618 -40.22 1.10 17.97
N LYS A 619 -41.01 2.06 17.50
CA LYS A 619 -41.11 3.42 18.09
C LYS A 619 -42.58 3.75 18.40
N PRO A 620 -42.88 4.57 19.42
CA PRO A 620 -44.24 5.01 19.69
C PRO A 620 -44.83 5.79 18.50
N LYS A 621 -46.11 5.55 18.16
CA LYS A 621 -46.80 6.22 17.07
C LYS A 621 -46.94 7.73 17.32
N SER A 622 -46.50 8.52 16.35
CA SER A 622 -46.28 9.98 16.40
C SER A 622 -47.45 10.87 16.88
N ILE A 623 -48.71 10.44 16.76
CA ILE A 623 -49.89 11.19 17.26
C ILE A 623 -49.88 11.39 18.79
N LEU A 624 -49.17 10.55 19.54
CA LEU A 624 -49.11 10.62 21.01
C LEU A 624 -48.04 11.60 21.55
N LEU A 625 -47.06 12.01 20.72
CA LEU A 625 -45.92 12.85 21.14
C LEU A 625 -46.16 14.35 20.96
N GLN A 626 -47.07 14.77 20.07
CA GLN A 626 -47.39 16.20 19.88
C GLN A 626 -48.23 16.79 21.03
N GLN A 627 -48.91 15.97 21.84
CA GLN A 627 -49.80 16.44 22.90
C GLN A 627 -49.26 16.19 24.33
N SER A 628 -48.20 15.39 24.50
CA SER A 628 -47.57 15.17 25.83
C SER A 628 -46.48 16.19 26.17
N ASN A 629 -45.93 16.91 25.18
CA ASN A 629 -44.85 17.89 25.37
C ASN A 629 -45.32 19.35 25.40
N ALA A 630 -46.63 19.61 25.36
CA ALA A 630 -47.17 20.94 25.49
C ALA A 630 -47.68 21.18 26.91
N GLU A 631 -46.84 21.78 27.77
CA GLU A 631 -47.29 22.34 29.06
C GLU A 631 -48.29 23.51 28.92
N ASN A 632 -48.84 23.76 27.72
CA ASN A 632 -49.79 24.84 27.44
C ASN A 632 -50.73 24.55 26.24
N THR A 633 -51.19 23.32 26.04
CA THR A 633 -52.35 23.10 25.15
C THR A 633 -53.64 23.43 25.90
N ASN A 634 -54.32 24.50 25.48
CA ASN A 634 -55.67 24.82 25.93
C ASN A 634 -56.60 23.62 25.63
N LEU A 635 -57.38 23.20 26.61
CA LEU A 635 -58.40 22.14 26.49
C LEU A 635 -59.44 22.39 25.37
N GLU A 636 -59.48 23.60 24.81
CA GLU A 636 -60.37 23.97 23.70
C GLU A 636 -59.88 23.47 22.33
N ASP A 637 -58.58 23.18 22.14
CA ASP A 637 -58.03 22.60 20.90
C ASP A 637 -58.34 21.10 20.74
N ILE A 638 -58.93 20.48 21.78
CA ILE A 638 -59.33 19.06 21.83
C ILE A 638 -60.74 18.84 21.23
N VAL A 639 -61.49 19.92 20.96
CA VAL A 639 -62.88 19.85 20.47
C VAL A 639 -62.89 19.52 18.98
N GLY A 640 -62.73 18.25 18.64
CA GLY A 640 -62.82 17.74 17.25
C GLY A 640 -62.25 16.34 17.02
N GLN A 641 -61.48 15.78 17.96
CA GLN A 641 -60.94 14.42 17.85
C GLN A 641 -62.01 13.37 18.22
N PRO A 642 -62.04 12.21 17.55
CA PRO A 642 -62.97 11.13 17.91
C PRO A 642 -62.73 10.71 19.37
N LYS A 643 -63.82 10.57 20.15
CA LYS A 643 -63.79 10.20 21.58
C LYS A 643 -62.84 9.03 21.91
N ARG A 644 -62.70 8.08 20.99
CA ARG A 644 -61.79 6.93 21.07
C ARG A 644 -60.30 7.30 21.19
N VAL A 645 -59.85 8.35 20.52
CA VAL A 645 -58.44 8.82 20.55
C VAL A 645 -58.13 9.46 21.92
N LEU A 646 -59.11 10.16 22.49
CA LEU A 646 -58.99 10.79 23.82
C LEU A 646 -58.99 9.75 24.95
N ASP A 647 -59.85 8.73 24.84
CA ASP A 647 -59.89 7.61 25.78
C ASP A 647 -58.55 6.83 25.74
N GLU A 648 -57.97 6.60 24.55
CA GLU A 648 -56.64 5.96 24.39
C GLU A 648 -55.50 6.80 24.97
N ILE A 649 -55.48 8.13 24.78
CA ILE A 649 -54.47 9.02 25.37
C ILE A 649 -54.57 9.01 26.91
N MET A 650 -55.78 9.00 27.48
CA MET A 650 -55.98 8.92 28.93
C MET A 650 -55.58 7.56 29.51
N GLU A 651 -55.81 6.45 28.80
CA GLU A 651 -55.37 5.13 29.25
C GLU A 651 -53.84 4.96 29.20
N ILE A 652 -53.18 5.50 28.17
CA ILE A 652 -51.72 5.48 28.04
C ILE A 652 -51.06 6.37 29.11
N SER A 653 -51.58 7.59 29.33
CA SER A 653 -51.07 8.52 30.34
C SER A 653 -51.35 8.07 31.79
N SER A 654 -52.39 7.26 32.00
CA SER A 654 -52.67 6.63 33.30
C SER A 654 -51.92 5.30 33.53
N GLY A 655 -51.06 4.89 32.58
CA GLY A 655 -50.25 3.67 32.67
C GLY A 655 -51.06 2.38 32.55
N LYS A 656 -52.29 2.44 32.02
CA LYS A 656 -53.22 1.30 31.91
C LYS A 656 -53.09 0.54 30.59
N SER A 657 -52.45 1.11 29.57
CA SER A 657 -52.24 0.47 28.26
C SER A 657 -50.86 0.79 27.67
N THR A 658 -50.30 -0.14 26.89
CA THR A 658 -49.03 0.04 26.18
C THR A 658 -49.24 0.92 24.93
N PRO A 659 -48.30 1.83 24.61
CA PRO A 659 -48.39 2.66 23.40
C PRO A 659 -48.44 1.80 22.14
N ILE A 660 -49.28 2.19 21.16
CA ILE A 660 -49.23 1.60 19.83
C ILE A 660 -47.88 1.93 19.21
N MET A 661 -47.15 0.90 18.81
CA MET A 661 -45.84 1.03 18.18
C MET A 661 -45.98 1.08 16.66
N GLU A 662 -45.09 1.80 16.00
CA GLU A 662 -44.88 1.80 14.56
C GLU A 662 -43.42 1.50 14.24
N ALA A 663 -43.14 1.08 13.01
CA ALA A 663 -41.77 0.84 12.57
C ALA A 663 -41.03 2.16 12.44
N SER A 664 -39.78 2.22 12.92
CA SER A 664 -38.90 3.34 12.58
C SER A 664 -38.53 3.31 11.09
N ASP A 665 -38.22 4.48 10.51
CA ASP A 665 -37.67 4.57 9.15
C ASP A 665 -36.14 4.40 9.14
N LYS A 666 -35.60 3.68 10.14
CA LYS A 666 -34.17 3.60 10.39
C LYS A 666 -33.47 2.74 9.34
N SER A 667 -32.51 3.34 8.65
CA SER A 667 -31.46 2.64 7.91
C SER A 667 -30.12 2.91 8.59
N GLN A 668 -29.24 1.92 8.64
CA GLN A 668 -27.94 2.06 9.30
C GLN A 668 -26.83 1.27 8.64
N LEU A 669 -25.60 1.70 8.88
CA LEU A 669 -24.36 0.96 8.71
C LEU A 669 -23.73 0.84 10.10
N HIS A 670 -23.36 -0.36 10.53
CA HIS A 670 -22.43 -0.54 11.66
C HIS A 670 -21.05 -0.82 11.07
N LEU A 671 -20.10 0.10 11.30
CA LEU A 671 -18.70 -0.05 10.90
C LEU A 671 -17.82 -0.37 12.11
N GLU A 672 -17.06 -1.46 12.01
CA GLU A 672 -16.02 -1.81 12.98
C GLU A 672 -14.65 -1.86 12.31
N ILE A 673 -13.61 -1.49 13.06
CA ILE A 673 -12.21 -1.78 12.74
C ILE A 673 -11.63 -2.56 13.91
N PHE A 674 -10.99 -3.70 13.63
CA PHE A 674 -10.42 -4.53 14.67
C PHE A 674 -9.13 -5.23 14.26
N VAL A 675 -8.34 -5.59 15.27
CA VAL A 675 -7.13 -6.40 15.15
C VAL A 675 -7.30 -7.69 15.95
N PRO A 676 -7.25 -8.87 15.31
CA PRO A 676 -7.40 -10.14 16.01
C PRO A 676 -6.22 -10.49 16.94
N ASP A 677 -5.00 -10.09 16.56
CA ASP A 677 -3.80 -10.35 17.36
C ASP A 677 -3.43 -9.14 18.23
N LYS A 678 -3.80 -9.21 19.52
CA LYS A 678 -3.44 -8.20 20.52
C LYS A 678 -1.93 -7.95 20.57
N LYS A 679 -1.10 -8.99 20.40
CA LYS A 679 0.35 -8.84 20.54
C LYS A 679 0.97 -8.09 19.37
N GLU A 680 0.46 -8.34 18.16
CA GLU A 680 0.81 -7.58 16.97
C GLU A 680 0.48 -6.09 17.16
N LEU A 681 -0.73 -5.80 17.66
CA LEU A 681 -1.17 -4.43 17.93
C LEU A 681 -0.31 -3.74 19.01
N GLU A 682 0.04 -4.43 20.10
CA GLU A 682 0.95 -3.89 21.12
C GLU A 682 2.30 -3.47 20.53
N ASN A 683 2.89 -4.33 19.69
CA ASN A 683 4.15 -4.03 19.01
C ASN A 683 4.02 -2.79 18.11
N PHE A 684 2.90 -2.69 17.38
CA PHE A 684 2.58 -1.57 16.53
C PHE A 684 2.45 -0.26 17.31
N ILE A 685 1.69 -0.26 18.41
CA ILE A 685 1.46 0.90 19.29
C ILE A 685 2.77 1.44 19.87
N GLN A 686 3.67 0.51 20.25
CA GLN A 686 4.98 0.83 20.84
C GLN A 686 6.01 1.33 19.83
N ASN A 687 5.67 1.38 18.52
CA ASN A 687 6.58 1.76 17.45
C ASN A 687 7.94 1.03 17.57
N LYS A 688 7.93 -0.30 17.74
CA LYS A 688 9.17 -1.07 17.98
C LYS A 688 10.22 -0.91 16.87
N ALA A 689 9.77 -0.64 15.65
CA ALA A 689 10.63 -0.34 14.50
C ALA A 689 11.25 1.07 14.52
N LYS A 690 10.88 1.92 15.49
CA LYS A 690 11.41 3.28 15.70
C LYS A 690 11.28 4.16 14.46
N LEU A 691 10.12 4.12 13.81
CA LEU A 691 9.85 4.93 12.62
C LEU A 691 9.74 6.40 13.01
N THR A 692 10.49 7.27 12.33
CA THR A 692 10.58 8.72 12.64
C THR A 692 10.04 9.64 11.52
N LYS A 693 9.67 9.08 10.37
CA LYS A 693 9.09 9.83 9.24
C LYS A 693 7.56 9.94 9.38
N GLY A 694 6.95 10.90 8.69
CA GLY A 694 5.50 11.14 8.68
C GLY A 694 5.10 12.43 9.39
N ARG A 695 3.79 12.59 9.71
CA ARG A 695 3.30 13.77 10.44
C ARG A 695 4.00 13.90 11.78
N LYS A 696 4.36 15.13 12.13
CA LYS A 696 5.04 15.47 13.38
C LYS A 696 4.11 16.23 14.31
N TYR A 697 4.26 15.97 15.60
CA TYR A 697 3.46 16.59 16.65
C TYR A 697 4.37 17.14 17.74
N LEU A 698 4.00 18.30 18.27
CA LEU A 698 4.54 18.85 19.49
C LEU A 698 3.73 18.31 20.68
N LYS A 699 4.35 17.45 21.48
CA LYS A 699 3.80 16.99 22.75
C LYS A 699 4.30 17.91 23.86
N LEU A 700 3.36 18.48 24.61
CA LEU A 700 3.61 19.16 25.88
C LEU A 700 3.30 18.18 26.99
N THR A 701 4.26 17.90 27.86
CA THR A 701 4.01 17.11 29.07
C THR A 701 3.57 18.02 30.20
N ILE A 702 2.98 17.43 31.25
CA ILE A 702 2.66 18.15 32.51
C ILE A 702 3.88 18.96 32.96
N GLY A 703 3.66 20.24 33.29
CA GLY A 703 4.72 21.14 33.70
C GLY A 703 5.34 21.97 32.57
N ALA A 704 4.87 21.86 31.33
CA ALA A 704 5.31 22.73 30.23
C ALA A 704 4.86 24.17 30.47
N VAL A 705 5.77 25.12 30.22
CA VAL A 705 5.53 26.55 30.49
C VAL A 705 5.25 27.28 29.18
N ILE A 706 4.05 27.84 29.09
CA ILE A 706 3.52 28.59 27.94
C ILE A 706 3.67 30.07 28.23
N GLU A 707 4.23 30.84 27.29
CA GLU A 707 4.29 32.30 27.41
C GLU A 707 2.96 32.92 27.00
N LEU A 708 2.37 33.73 27.88
CA LEU A 708 1.10 34.40 27.62
C LEU A 708 1.30 35.75 26.93
N PRO A 709 0.35 36.21 26.09
CA PRO A 709 0.42 37.53 25.47
C PRO A 709 0.51 38.63 26.54
N LYS A 710 1.39 39.62 26.34
CA LYS A 710 1.46 40.80 27.20
C LYS A 710 0.13 41.56 27.12
N GLN A 711 -0.60 41.66 28.22
CA GLN A 711 -1.80 42.51 28.28
C GLN A 711 -1.40 43.97 28.01
N LYS A 712 -2.12 44.66 27.11
CA LYS A 712 -2.02 46.12 26.98
C LYS A 712 -2.52 46.74 28.28
N GLN A 713 -1.65 47.40 29.03
CA GLN A 713 -2.05 48.18 30.20
C GLN A 713 -2.86 49.39 29.74
N ASP A 714 -4.14 49.45 30.13
CA ASP A 714 -4.84 50.73 30.22
C ASP A 714 -4.24 51.50 31.41
N ALA A 715 -3.74 52.70 31.13
CA ALA A 715 -2.93 53.51 32.04
C ALA A 715 -3.69 54.10 33.26
N SER A 716 -4.86 53.56 33.63
CA SER A 716 -5.74 54.18 34.64
C SER A 716 -5.98 53.36 35.91
N ASN A 717 -5.43 52.16 36.09
CA ASN A 717 -5.55 51.41 37.35
C ASN A 717 -4.30 50.56 37.64
N ALA A 718 -3.19 51.21 38.00
CA ALA A 718 -1.98 50.56 38.46
C ALA A 718 -1.99 50.41 40.00
N SER A 719 -2.67 49.39 40.51
CA SER A 719 -2.54 48.94 41.90
C SER A 719 -2.75 47.43 42.01
N ASN A 720 -1.65 46.69 42.14
CA ASN A 720 -1.57 45.31 42.65
C ASN A 720 -2.25 44.16 41.88
N VAL A 721 -1.90 43.98 40.60
CA VAL A 721 -2.02 42.67 39.95
C VAL A 721 -0.69 42.35 39.27
N SER A 722 0.04 41.36 39.79
CA SER A 722 1.18 40.78 39.08
C SER A 722 0.66 40.20 37.77
N ALA A 723 1.02 40.79 36.64
CA ALA A 723 0.62 40.28 35.34
C ALA A 723 1.13 38.84 35.20
N ILE A 724 0.22 37.88 35.07
CA ILE A 724 0.58 36.49 34.81
C ILE A 724 1.21 36.47 33.40
N THR A 725 2.50 36.18 33.34
CA THR A 725 3.29 36.17 32.10
C THR A 725 3.40 34.77 31.49
N SER A 726 3.05 33.73 32.24
CA SER A 726 3.15 32.34 31.79
C SER A 726 2.07 31.44 32.40
N TYR A 727 1.76 30.35 31.72
CA TYR A 727 0.90 29.27 32.20
C TYR A 727 1.65 27.94 32.23
N THR A 728 1.47 27.15 33.29
CA THR A 728 2.07 25.82 33.40
C THR A 728 1.00 24.76 33.16
N THR A 729 1.21 23.88 32.18
CA THR A 729 0.26 22.81 31.84
C THR A 729 0.05 21.84 33.00
N LYS A 730 -1.21 21.47 33.23
CA LYS A 730 -1.62 20.51 34.26
C LYS A 730 -1.87 19.11 33.68
N GLN A 731 -2.01 19.01 32.36
CA GLN A 731 -2.13 17.74 31.64
C GLN A 731 -1.24 17.72 30.39
N ASN A 732 -1.15 16.54 29.76
CA ASN A 732 -0.44 16.40 28.50
C ASN A 732 -1.30 16.99 27.36
N HIS A 733 -0.66 17.69 26.42
CA HIS A 733 -1.28 18.22 25.21
C HIS A 733 -0.47 17.84 23.98
N ILE A 734 -1.14 17.68 22.84
CA ILE A 734 -0.51 17.28 21.58
C ILE A 734 -1.03 18.18 20.47
N PHE A 735 -0.10 18.79 19.73
CA PHE A 735 -0.41 19.67 18.62
C PHE A 735 0.26 19.18 17.34
N GLU A 736 -0.47 19.11 16.23
CA GLU A 736 0.12 18.81 14.92
C GLU A 736 0.93 20.01 14.43
N LEU A 737 2.24 19.84 14.22
CA LEU A 737 3.15 20.96 13.94
C LEU A 737 2.75 21.77 12.71
N THR A 738 2.28 21.11 11.65
CA THR A 738 1.88 21.74 10.38
C THR A 738 0.63 22.61 10.51
N LYS A 739 -0.14 22.47 11.59
CA LYS A 739 -1.34 23.29 11.88
C LYS A 739 -1.03 24.49 12.76
N LEU A 740 0.17 24.58 13.34
CA LEU A 740 0.55 25.67 14.22
C LEU A 740 1.07 26.86 13.41
N THR A 741 0.72 28.07 13.85
CA THR A 741 1.33 29.29 13.32
C THR A 741 2.66 29.51 14.01
N ILE A 742 3.68 29.86 13.22
CA ILE A 742 5.03 30.14 13.71
C ILE A 742 5.26 31.66 13.67
N GLU A 743 5.74 32.22 14.78
CA GLU A 743 6.22 33.59 14.88
C GLU A 743 7.73 33.58 15.14
N GLU A 744 8.49 34.39 14.40
CA GLU A 744 9.92 34.57 14.63
C GLU A 744 10.14 35.76 15.58
N ASP A 745 10.97 35.60 16.61
CA ASP A 745 11.37 36.72 17.47
C ASP A 745 12.59 37.49 16.91
N ASP A 746 12.94 38.63 17.51
CA ASP A 746 14.09 39.46 17.09
C ASP A 746 15.44 38.70 17.11
N ALA A 747 15.52 37.61 17.88
CA ALA A 747 16.69 36.73 17.98
C ALA A 747 16.61 35.53 17.01
N LYS A 748 15.63 35.53 16.10
CA LYS A 748 15.37 34.49 15.09
C LYS A 748 15.03 33.12 15.68
N ASN A 749 14.39 33.09 16.85
CA ASN A 749 13.82 31.84 17.38
C ASN A 749 12.38 31.68 16.90
N ASP A 750 12.03 30.45 16.55
CA ASP A 750 10.67 30.06 16.18
C ASP A 750 9.81 29.83 17.42
N TRP A 751 8.69 30.55 17.50
CA TRP A 751 7.66 30.42 18.52
C TRP A 751 6.38 29.87 17.92
N TYR A 752 5.86 28.79 18.53
CA TYR A 752 4.67 28.11 18.06
C TYR A 752 3.47 28.62 18.83
N LEU A 753 2.52 29.22 18.12
CA LEU A 753 1.26 29.70 18.71
C LEU A 753 0.35 28.52 18.99
N ILE A 754 -0.08 28.40 20.25
CA ILE A 754 -0.94 27.30 20.71
C ILE A 754 -2.18 27.84 21.41
N THR A 755 -3.28 27.11 21.25
CA THR A 755 -4.52 27.30 22.01
C THR A 755 -4.89 25.96 22.60
N LEU A 756 -5.10 25.91 23.92
CA LEU A 756 -5.51 24.70 24.62
C LEU A 756 -6.59 25.02 25.65
N VAL A 757 -7.29 24.00 26.11
CA VAL A 757 -8.28 24.15 27.18
C VAL A 757 -7.83 23.29 28.36
N GLU A 758 -7.78 23.88 29.55
CA GLU A 758 -7.60 23.13 30.80
C GLU A 758 -8.64 23.62 31.80
N GLU A 759 -9.32 22.67 32.46
CA GLU A 759 -10.34 22.95 33.48
C GLU A 759 -11.43 23.94 32.98
N GLY A 760 -11.78 23.85 31.69
CA GLY A 760 -12.79 24.72 31.05
C GLY A 760 -12.30 26.13 30.71
N THR A 761 -11.01 26.44 30.91
CA THR A 761 -10.41 27.72 30.56
C THR A 761 -9.57 27.60 29.29
N GLU A 762 -9.87 28.42 28.29
CA GLU A 762 -9.04 28.53 27.09
C GLU A 762 -7.77 29.33 27.38
N ILE A 763 -6.62 28.73 27.08
CA ILE A 763 -5.29 29.30 27.26
C ILE A 763 -4.68 29.49 25.87
N LYS A 764 -4.38 30.76 25.54
CA LYS A 764 -3.71 31.16 24.31
C LYS A 764 -2.32 31.69 24.63
N GLY A 765 -1.32 31.16 23.97
CA GLY A 765 0.06 31.58 24.18
C GLY A 765 1.01 31.01 23.14
N ARG A 766 2.30 31.06 23.46
CA ARG A 766 3.35 30.56 22.58
C ARG A 766 4.36 29.74 23.35
N ILE A 767 4.99 28.80 22.65
CA ILE A 767 6.01 27.91 23.22
C ILE A 767 7.08 27.58 22.19
N ARG A 768 8.29 27.30 22.66
CA ARG A 768 9.39 26.80 21.82
C ARG A 768 9.46 25.28 21.87
N ILE A 769 9.89 24.66 20.77
CA ILE A 769 10.05 23.21 20.64
C ILE A 769 11.22 22.63 21.45
N ASP A 770 12.14 23.49 21.91
CA ASP A 770 13.28 23.13 22.75
C ASP A 770 13.08 23.54 24.22
N ALA A 771 11.87 24.00 24.58
CA ALA A 771 11.52 24.29 25.96
C ALA A 771 11.45 23.00 26.78
N ALA A 772 11.69 23.11 28.09
CA ALA A 772 11.51 21.98 29.00
C ALA A 772 10.06 21.43 28.92
N ASN A 773 9.91 20.12 29.09
CA ASN A 773 8.62 19.42 29.01
C ASN A 773 7.95 19.49 27.63
N THR A 774 8.75 19.65 26.57
CA THR A 774 8.30 19.54 25.18
C THR A 774 9.03 18.40 24.47
N LYS A 775 8.34 17.70 23.56
CA LYS A 775 8.89 16.60 22.77
C LYS A 775 8.26 16.59 21.39
N ILE A 776 9.08 16.46 20.35
CA ILE A 776 8.59 16.16 19.01
C ILE A 776 8.37 14.64 18.91
N ILE A 777 7.14 14.27 18.57
CA ILE A 777 6.74 12.88 18.29
C ILE A 777 6.21 12.79 16.87
N THR A 778 6.02 11.57 16.39
CA THR A 778 5.61 11.28 15.02
C THR A 778 4.28 10.53 15.00
N GLN A 779 3.67 10.45 13.82
CA GLN A 779 2.45 9.68 13.61
C GLN A 779 2.58 8.19 13.96
N ASN A 780 3.81 7.65 14.01
CA ASN A 780 4.05 6.25 14.37
C ASN A 780 4.07 6.02 15.89
N ASP A 781 4.23 7.08 16.69
CA ASP A 781 4.34 6.98 18.15
C ASP A 781 2.96 6.91 18.82
N TRP A 782 2.18 5.88 18.49
CA TRP A 782 0.77 5.74 18.91
C TRP A 782 0.60 5.76 20.43
N GLU A 783 1.48 5.09 21.18
CA GLU A 783 1.49 5.15 22.64
C GLU A 783 1.65 6.60 23.15
N GLU A 784 2.60 7.34 22.57
CA GLU A 784 2.86 8.73 22.94
C GLU A 784 1.72 9.68 22.53
N LEU A 785 0.98 9.32 21.47
CA LEU A 785 -0.23 9.98 20.99
C LEU A 785 -1.47 9.69 21.83
N GLY A 786 -1.39 8.74 22.76
CA GLY A 786 -2.42 8.39 23.73
C GLY A 786 -3.26 7.16 23.37
N PHE A 787 -2.87 6.36 22.37
CA PHE A 787 -3.54 5.09 22.10
C PHE A 787 -3.28 4.09 23.23
N THR A 788 -4.33 3.49 23.77
CA THR A 788 -4.23 2.63 24.95
C THR A 788 -5.23 1.48 24.86
N ILE A 789 -4.73 0.25 25.00
CA ILE A 789 -5.58 -0.94 25.11
C ILE A 789 -6.24 -0.94 26.50
N VAL A 790 -7.56 -1.13 26.52
CA VAL A 790 -8.36 -1.25 27.73
C VAL A 790 -9.10 -2.58 27.71
N GLU A 791 -9.07 -3.27 28.84
CA GLU A 791 -9.72 -4.55 29.07
C GLU A 791 -10.15 -4.64 30.54
N GLU A 792 -11.11 -5.51 30.81
CA GLU A 792 -11.55 -5.81 32.16
C GLU A 792 -10.55 -6.74 32.85
N ASN A 793 -10.31 -6.54 34.15
CA ASN A 793 -9.47 -7.46 34.92
C ASN A 793 -10.19 -8.77 35.32
N ASN A 794 -11.48 -8.90 34.95
CA ASN A 794 -12.28 -10.09 35.15
C ASN A 794 -12.13 -11.04 33.94
N PRO A 795 -11.77 -12.32 34.14
CA PRO A 795 -11.62 -13.29 33.05
C PRO A 795 -12.94 -13.69 32.36
N VAL A 796 -14.11 -13.32 32.91
CA VAL A 796 -15.43 -13.64 32.37
C VAL A 796 -16.11 -12.36 31.89
N SER A 797 -15.57 -11.72 30.84
CA SER A 797 -16.25 -10.59 30.20
C SER A 797 -17.51 -11.09 29.50
N ASP A 798 -18.67 -10.64 29.98
CA ASP A 798 -19.98 -10.98 29.43
C ASP A 798 -20.40 -10.02 28.29
N GLY A 799 -19.47 -9.19 27.80
CA GLY A 799 -19.76 -8.17 26.79
C GLY A 799 -20.34 -6.88 27.36
N PHE A 800 -20.57 -6.79 28.67
CA PHE A 800 -20.92 -5.54 29.34
C PHE A 800 -19.73 -5.03 30.14
N VAL A 801 -19.51 -3.72 30.12
CA VAL A 801 -18.40 -3.06 30.82
C VAL A 801 -18.70 -2.96 32.30
N ASP A 802 -17.94 -3.72 33.11
CA ASP A 802 -17.92 -3.58 34.55
C ASP A 802 -16.86 -2.54 34.96
N LYS A 803 -17.31 -1.29 35.12
CA LYS A 803 -16.47 -0.11 35.43
C LYS A 803 -15.48 -0.36 36.57
N ASP A 804 -15.90 -1.07 37.61
CA ASP A 804 -15.07 -1.35 38.79
C ASP A 804 -13.93 -2.34 38.53
N ASP A 805 -14.04 -3.14 37.47
CA ASP A 805 -13.00 -4.08 37.05
C ASP A 805 -12.04 -3.49 36.01
N MET A 806 -12.30 -2.26 35.55
CA MET A 806 -11.42 -1.55 34.61
C MET A 806 -10.19 -0.92 35.27
N ASN A 807 -9.17 -0.61 34.46
CA ASN A 807 -7.96 0.06 34.94
C ASN A 807 -8.23 1.52 35.41
N PRO A 808 -7.35 2.11 36.25
CA PRO A 808 -7.55 3.46 36.79
C PRO A 808 -7.68 4.55 35.72
N PHE A 809 -6.98 4.40 34.59
CA PHE A 809 -7.02 5.36 33.49
C PHE A 809 -8.41 5.42 32.84
N PHE A 810 -8.99 4.25 32.51
CA PHE A 810 -10.35 4.15 31.99
C PHE A 810 -11.37 4.71 32.98
N LYS A 811 -11.26 4.34 34.28
CA LYS A 811 -12.14 4.86 35.34
C LYS A 811 -12.11 6.39 35.42
N ALA A 812 -10.93 7.00 35.32
CA ALA A 812 -10.79 8.45 35.35
C ALA A 812 -11.46 9.13 34.14
N LEU A 813 -11.35 8.55 32.95
CA LEU A 813 -12.05 9.04 31.75
C LEU A 813 -13.56 8.85 31.84
N TYR A 814 -14.00 7.67 32.28
CA TYR A 814 -15.42 7.35 32.47
C TYR A 814 -16.09 8.35 33.42
N ASN A 815 -15.43 8.70 34.52
CA ASN A 815 -15.94 9.70 35.47
C ASN A 815 -16.01 11.14 34.90
N GLN A 816 -15.31 11.44 33.82
CA GLN A 816 -15.43 12.73 33.11
C GLN A 816 -16.59 12.73 32.11
N LEU A 817 -16.98 11.55 31.61
CA LEU A 817 -18.16 11.37 30.77
C LEU A 817 -19.44 11.48 31.59
N ASP A 818 -19.48 10.82 32.75
CA ASP A 818 -20.58 10.78 33.73
C ASP A 818 -20.70 12.14 34.44
N VAL A 819 -21.33 13.10 33.76
CA VAL A 819 -21.50 14.49 34.24
C VAL A 819 -22.56 14.54 35.33
N ASN A 820 -23.63 13.75 35.15
CA ASN A 820 -24.75 13.74 36.08
C ASN A 820 -24.42 12.97 37.40
N LYS A 821 -23.31 12.22 37.42
CA LYS A 821 -22.79 11.43 38.55
C LYS A 821 -23.77 10.34 38.98
N ASP A 822 -24.55 9.81 38.05
CA ASP A 822 -25.49 8.71 38.29
C ASP A 822 -24.82 7.33 38.22
N THR A 823 -23.49 7.30 38.06
CA THR A 823 -22.60 6.13 37.93
C THR A 823 -22.68 5.40 36.60
N LYS A 824 -23.48 5.91 35.66
CA LYS A 824 -23.65 5.39 34.31
C LYS A 824 -23.27 6.47 33.30
N VAL A 825 -23.02 6.06 32.07
CA VAL A 825 -22.80 6.98 30.96
C VAL A 825 -23.94 6.78 29.97
N ASP A 826 -24.74 7.83 29.79
CA ASP A 826 -25.89 7.79 28.90
C ASP A 826 -25.59 8.31 27.49
N ARG A 827 -26.59 8.22 26.62
CA ARG A 827 -26.51 8.71 25.23
C ARG A 827 -26.07 10.17 25.15
N SER A 828 -26.68 11.04 25.95
CA SER A 828 -26.47 12.49 25.88
C SER A 828 -25.04 12.85 26.29
N GLU A 829 -24.48 12.12 27.25
CA GLU A 829 -23.10 12.27 27.70
C GLU A 829 -22.09 11.80 26.64
N LEU A 830 -22.38 10.71 25.93
CA LEU A 830 -21.58 10.25 24.78
C LEU A 830 -21.66 11.24 23.60
N GLN A 831 -22.84 11.75 23.28
CA GLN A 831 -23.00 12.77 22.23
C GLN A 831 -22.22 14.05 22.56
N ARG A 832 -22.29 14.53 23.82
CA ARG A 832 -21.51 15.68 24.29
C ARG A 832 -20.01 15.45 24.10
N THR A 833 -19.54 14.25 24.39
CA THR A 833 -18.14 13.86 24.24
C THR A 833 -17.64 14.02 22.82
N LEU A 834 -18.45 13.70 21.80
CA LEU A 834 -18.08 13.87 20.39
C LEU A 834 -17.92 15.33 19.97
N THR A 835 -18.51 16.27 20.72
CA THR A 835 -18.38 17.72 20.50
C THR A 835 -17.30 18.38 21.37
N ASP A 836 -16.83 17.69 22.41
CA ASP A 836 -15.72 18.13 23.28
C ASP A 836 -14.39 17.64 22.71
N ASN A 837 -13.58 18.55 22.14
CA ASN A 837 -12.35 18.19 21.44
C ASN A 837 -11.37 17.37 22.30
N ASP A 838 -11.20 17.72 23.57
CA ASP A 838 -10.20 17.10 24.45
C ASP A 838 -10.66 15.74 24.95
N LEU A 839 -11.94 15.63 25.32
CA LEU A 839 -12.51 14.36 25.77
C LEU A 839 -12.63 13.38 24.59
N ARG A 840 -13.08 13.85 23.42
CA ARG A 840 -13.10 13.09 22.17
C ARG A 840 -11.74 12.55 21.78
N GLN A 841 -10.70 13.38 21.84
CA GLN A 841 -9.33 13.00 21.48
C GLN A 841 -8.77 11.90 22.38
N ARG A 842 -9.16 11.86 23.66
CA ARG A 842 -8.74 10.80 24.58
C ARG A 842 -9.61 9.55 24.46
N TRP A 843 -10.92 9.73 24.36
CA TRP A 843 -11.89 8.63 24.31
C TRP A 843 -11.77 7.79 23.03
N SER A 844 -11.62 8.45 21.88
CA SER A 844 -11.49 7.77 20.57
C SER A 844 -10.15 7.02 20.38
N LYS A 845 -9.19 7.18 21.30
CA LYS A 845 -7.89 6.48 21.29
C LYS A 845 -7.83 5.30 22.26
N LEU A 846 -8.92 5.06 23.01
CA LEU A 846 -9.07 3.80 23.72
C LEU A 846 -9.26 2.67 22.70
N ILE A 847 -8.70 1.51 23.00
CA ILE A 847 -8.81 0.29 22.18
C ILE A 847 -9.42 -0.78 23.07
N GLY A 848 -10.69 -1.10 22.85
CA GLY A 848 -11.40 -2.12 23.63
C GLY A 848 -10.95 -3.52 23.26
N PHE A 849 -10.40 -4.27 24.21
CA PHE A 849 -10.14 -5.69 24.03
C PHE A 849 -11.25 -6.49 24.71
N HIS A 850 -12.20 -6.97 23.91
CA HIS A 850 -13.37 -7.70 24.38
C HIS A 850 -13.85 -8.70 23.32
N PRO A 851 -14.73 -9.65 23.68
CA PRO A 851 -15.33 -10.56 22.71
C PRO A 851 -16.24 -9.83 21.71
N THR A 852 -16.13 -10.18 20.44
CA THR A 852 -16.98 -9.72 19.33
C THR A 852 -18.47 -10.04 19.56
N GLU A 853 -19.37 -9.14 19.18
CA GLU A 853 -20.83 -9.35 19.30
C GLU A 853 -21.40 -10.34 18.26
N TRP A 854 -20.59 -10.70 17.26
CA TRP A 854 -21.03 -11.46 16.08
C TRP A 854 -20.85 -12.99 16.19
N GLU A 855 -20.36 -13.50 17.33
CA GLU A 855 -19.99 -14.92 17.51
C GLU A 855 -21.00 -15.73 18.34
N ALA A 856 -21.73 -15.11 19.25
CA ALA A 856 -22.50 -15.84 20.26
C ALA A 856 -24.01 -15.63 20.12
N THR A 857 -24.77 -16.73 20.11
CA THR A 857 -26.24 -16.73 20.16
C THR A 857 -26.75 -16.12 21.46
N SER A 858 -27.97 -15.59 21.45
CA SER A 858 -28.68 -14.95 22.55
C SER A 858 -28.87 -15.80 23.81
N GLU A 859 -28.74 -17.13 23.70
CA GLU A 859 -28.80 -18.09 24.82
C GLU A 859 -27.44 -18.39 25.45
N SER A 860 -26.34 -17.85 24.90
CA SER A 860 -25.01 -18.01 25.49
C SER A 860 -24.86 -17.20 26.79
N ALA A 861 -23.94 -17.64 27.65
CA ALA A 861 -23.70 -17.01 28.95
C ALA A 861 -23.41 -15.50 28.83
N LYS A 862 -22.75 -15.08 27.75
CA LYS A 862 -22.48 -13.67 27.39
C LYS A 862 -23.75 -12.81 27.45
N TRP A 863 -24.86 -13.29 26.91
CA TRP A 863 -26.10 -12.51 26.83
C TRP A 863 -27.02 -12.66 28.04
N SER A 864 -26.59 -13.33 29.12
CA SER A 864 -27.43 -13.59 30.30
C SER A 864 -27.99 -12.31 30.92
N ARG A 865 -27.16 -11.25 31.00
CA ARG A 865 -27.51 -9.93 31.57
C ARG A 865 -28.62 -9.23 30.79
N LEU A 866 -28.85 -9.59 29.53
CA LEU A 866 -29.95 -9.05 28.71
C LEU A 866 -31.32 -9.36 29.32
N ASN A 867 -31.47 -10.53 29.94
CA ASN A 867 -32.73 -10.92 30.60
C ASN A 867 -33.03 -10.02 31.81
N ASP A 868 -32.00 -9.56 32.52
CA ASP A 868 -32.16 -8.64 33.65
C ASP A 868 -32.49 -7.22 33.17
N ILE A 869 -31.84 -6.77 32.09
CA ILE A 869 -32.02 -5.43 31.51
C ILE A 869 -33.41 -5.27 30.88
N LEU A 870 -33.88 -6.27 30.14
CA LEU A 870 -35.13 -6.21 29.38
C LEU A 870 -36.25 -7.09 29.95
N GLY A 871 -36.06 -7.70 31.13
CA GLY A 871 -37.03 -8.62 31.73
C GLY A 871 -38.40 -7.99 32.01
N ASN A 872 -38.46 -6.67 32.16
CA ASN A 872 -39.72 -5.91 32.29
C ASN A 872 -40.40 -5.58 30.94
N LYS A 873 -39.78 -5.96 29.81
CA LYS A 873 -40.25 -5.73 28.44
C LYS A 873 -40.10 -7.03 27.62
N PRO A 874 -40.91 -8.07 27.91
CA PRO A 874 -40.73 -9.40 27.33
C PRO A 874 -40.76 -9.43 25.80
N GLU A 875 -41.58 -8.60 25.17
CA GLU A 875 -41.65 -8.51 23.70
C GLU A 875 -40.40 -7.88 23.07
N LEU A 876 -39.83 -6.86 23.73
CA LEU A 876 -38.57 -6.27 23.29
C LEU A 876 -37.40 -7.25 23.53
N LEU A 877 -37.39 -7.96 24.66
CA LEU A 877 -36.39 -8.98 24.95
C LEU A 877 -36.43 -10.10 23.89
N ARG A 878 -37.61 -10.65 23.58
CA ARG A 878 -37.78 -11.65 22.52
C ARG A 878 -37.29 -11.13 21.17
N HIS A 879 -37.71 -9.92 20.80
CA HIS A 879 -37.31 -9.27 19.55
C HIS A 879 -35.78 -9.12 19.44
N GLU A 880 -35.10 -8.64 20.48
CA GLU A 880 -33.64 -8.47 20.46
C GLU A 880 -32.91 -9.83 20.43
N LYS A 881 -33.38 -10.84 21.17
CA LYS A 881 -32.80 -12.19 21.13
C LYS A 881 -32.87 -12.81 19.73
N GLU A 882 -34.04 -12.74 19.08
CA GLU A 882 -34.22 -13.23 17.71
C GLU A 882 -33.27 -12.56 16.72
N ARG A 883 -33.00 -11.26 16.89
CA ARG A 883 -32.07 -10.52 16.02
C ARG A 883 -30.62 -10.93 16.26
N ILE A 884 -30.20 -11.04 17.52
CA ILE A 884 -28.85 -11.49 17.89
C ILE A 884 -28.55 -12.82 17.18
N ASP A 885 -29.46 -13.80 17.28
CA ASP A 885 -29.30 -15.12 16.66
C ASP A 885 -29.24 -15.09 15.13
N LYS A 886 -29.78 -14.04 14.49
CA LYS A 886 -29.75 -13.86 13.03
C LYS A 886 -28.57 -13.05 12.55
N LEU A 887 -27.88 -12.33 13.43
CA LEU A 887 -26.73 -11.50 13.10
C LEU A 887 -25.40 -12.27 13.18
N ILE A 888 -25.38 -13.45 13.80
CA ILE A 888 -24.15 -14.24 13.92
C ILE A 888 -23.62 -14.71 12.57
N PHE A 889 -22.30 -14.66 12.44
CA PHE A 889 -21.56 -15.20 11.30
C PHE A 889 -20.11 -15.57 11.63
N TRP A 890 -19.63 -15.24 12.84
CA TRP A 890 -18.20 -15.33 13.16
C TRP A 890 -17.67 -16.77 13.17
N ASP A 891 -18.52 -17.75 13.43
CA ASP A 891 -18.20 -19.17 13.37
C ASP A 891 -17.85 -19.67 11.95
N GLN A 892 -18.27 -18.91 10.93
CA GLN A 892 -18.01 -19.21 9.51
C GLN A 892 -16.68 -18.61 9.02
N ILE A 893 -15.93 -17.92 9.89
CA ILE A 893 -14.61 -17.36 9.58
C ILE A 893 -13.58 -17.83 10.60
N SER A 894 -12.32 -17.94 10.20
CA SER A 894 -11.24 -18.49 11.04
C SER A 894 -10.54 -17.42 11.88
N LEU A 895 -11.29 -16.63 12.65
CA LEU A 895 -10.75 -15.56 13.52
C LEU A 895 -11.05 -15.78 15.01
N SER A 896 -10.15 -15.32 15.88
CA SER A 896 -10.40 -15.25 17.33
C SER A 896 -11.66 -14.41 17.62
N PRO A 897 -12.53 -14.82 18.56
CA PRO A 897 -13.66 -14.00 18.99
C PRO A 897 -13.24 -12.86 19.92
N GLN A 898 -12.11 -12.99 20.63
CA GLN A 898 -11.58 -11.92 21.48
C GLN A 898 -10.58 -11.09 20.66
N ILE A 899 -10.92 -9.83 20.42
CA ILE A 899 -10.24 -8.95 19.45
C ILE A 899 -10.08 -7.54 20.01
N CYS A 900 -9.15 -6.77 19.44
CA CYS A 900 -8.96 -5.37 19.77
C CYS A 900 -9.76 -4.48 18.82
N HIS A 901 -10.83 -3.86 19.31
CA HIS A 901 -11.63 -2.89 18.55
C HIS A 901 -11.03 -1.49 18.66
N ILE A 902 -10.90 -0.80 17.53
CA ILE A 902 -10.32 0.55 17.47
C ILE A 902 -11.35 1.49 16.86
N HIS A 903 -11.51 2.69 17.42
CA HIS A 903 -12.44 3.69 16.90
C HIS A 903 -12.17 3.96 15.40
N PRO A 904 -13.13 3.71 14.49
CA PRO A 904 -12.84 3.74 13.05
C PRO A 904 -12.29 5.06 12.53
N ILE A 905 -12.87 6.20 12.94
CA ILE A 905 -12.39 7.53 12.48
C ILE A 905 -11.01 7.88 13.02
N ALA A 906 -10.73 7.64 14.32
CA ALA A 906 -9.42 7.90 14.90
C ALA A 906 -8.34 6.95 14.35
N PHE A 907 -8.66 5.67 14.17
CA PHE A 907 -7.77 4.71 13.51
C PHE A 907 -7.39 5.20 12.11
N ILE A 908 -8.39 5.53 11.29
CA ILE A 908 -8.15 6.02 9.93
C ILE A 908 -7.31 7.30 9.99
N ASP A 909 -7.67 8.30 10.80
CA ASP A 909 -6.89 9.54 10.92
C ASP A 909 -5.43 9.24 11.23
N TYR A 910 -5.13 8.47 12.29
CA TYR A 910 -3.77 8.26 12.77
C TYR A 910 -2.98 7.16 12.06
N LEU A 911 -3.58 6.23 11.31
CA LEU A 911 -2.83 5.19 10.60
C LEU A 911 -1.85 5.84 9.62
N PRO A 912 -0.53 5.52 9.67
CA PRO A 912 0.44 6.20 8.83
C PRO A 912 0.16 5.94 7.35
N ARG A 913 0.45 6.96 6.52
CA ARG A 913 0.07 6.98 5.11
C ARG A 913 1.26 7.32 4.23
N TYR A 914 1.18 6.88 2.98
CA TYR A 914 2.02 7.41 1.92
C TYR A 914 1.55 8.84 1.56
N GLY A 915 2.48 9.76 1.32
CA GLY A 915 2.18 11.14 0.91
C GLY A 915 2.16 12.16 2.04
N CYS A 916 1.48 13.30 1.85
CA CYS A 916 1.61 14.46 2.73
C CYS A 916 0.92 14.34 4.11
N GLY A 917 0.51 13.15 4.53
CA GLY A 917 -0.11 12.88 5.83
C GLY A 917 -1.58 13.34 6.00
N ASP A 918 -2.13 14.12 5.07
CA ASP A 918 -3.52 14.60 5.13
C ASP A 918 -4.48 13.63 4.40
N ILE A 919 -5.47 13.07 5.13
CA ILE A 919 -6.52 12.18 4.59
C ILE A 919 -7.35 12.84 3.49
N ASN A 920 -7.53 14.14 3.62
CA ASN A 920 -8.25 14.93 2.65
C ASN A 920 -7.32 15.53 1.64
N CYS A 921 -6.10 15.04 1.47
CA CYS A 921 -5.29 15.45 0.34
C CYS A 921 -5.55 14.54 -0.86
N PHE A 922 -5.69 15.14 -2.03
CA PHE A 922 -5.82 14.42 -3.30
C PHE A 922 -4.55 13.68 -3.72
N CYS A 923 -3.40 13.91 -3.07
CA CYS A 923 -2.16 13.20 -3.39
C CYS A 923 -2.14 11.75 -2.90
N THR A 924 -3.01 11.40 -1.94
CA THR A 924 -3.04 10.07 -1.31
C THR A 924 -4.15 9.18 -1.88
N LYS A 925 -5.17 9.76 -2.53
CA LYS A 925 -6.39 9.08 -2.99
C LYS A 925 -6.75 9.40 -4.43
N ASP A 926 -7.48 8.51 -5.09
CA ASP A 926 -8.07 8.88 -6.38
C ASP A 926 -9.12 9.96 -6.19
N VAL A 927 -9.07 10.97 -7.06
CA VAL A 927 -9.95 12.13 -7.00
C VAL A 927 -11.07 11.94 -8.01
N SER A 928 -12.30 12.07 -7.52
CA SER A 928 -13.46 12.12 -8.40
C SER A 928 -13.33 13.32 -9.35
N LEU A 929 -13.57 13.06 -10.64
CA LEU A 929 -13.56 14.08 -11.68
C LEU A 929 -14.99 14.30 -12.14
N ASN A 930 -15.38 15.56 -12.37
CA ASN A 930 -16.67 15.82 -13.00
C ASN A 930 -16.66 15.40 -14.50
N SER A 931 -17.80 15.55 -15.17
CA SER A 931 -17.96 15.20 -16.59
C SER A 931 -17.04 15.99 -17.55
N GLU A 932 -16.53 17.15 -17.11
CA GLU A 932 -15.56 17.97 -17.83
C GLU A 932 -14.11 17.69 -17.41
N LYS A 933 -13.85 16.69 -16.56
CA LYS A 933 -12.51 16.35 -16.03
C LYS A 933 -11.87 17.49 -15.21
N PHE A 934 -12.68 18.17 -14.42
CA PHE A 934 -12.21 19.00 -13.32
C PHE A 934 -12.21 18.20 -12.02
N MET A 935 -11.19 18.43 -11.19
CA MET A 935 -11.03 17.76 -9.91
C MET A 935 -12.13 18.22 -8.94
N LEU A 936 -12.74 17.25 -8.25
CA LEU A 936 -13.71 17.51 -7.19
C LEU A 936 -13.01 17.36 -5.84
N HIS A 937 -12.50 18.47 -5.32
CA HIS A 937 -11.70 18.46 -4.10
C HIS A 937 -11.70 19.83 -3.40
N ASP A 938 -11.76 19.89 -2.07
CA ASP A 938 -11.85 21.16 -1.32
C ASP A 938 -10.62 22.07 -1.46
N LYS A 939 -9.43 21.49 -1.62
CA LYS A 939 -8.18 22.23 -1.93
C LYS A 939 -8.05 22.68 -3.40
N VAL A 940 -8.99 22.31 -4.27
CA VAL A 940 -8.96 22.65 -5.71
C VAL A 940 -10.20 23.45 -6.08
N THR A 941 -10.02 24.73 -6.39
CA THR A 941 -11.07 25.62 -6.85
C THR A 941 -11.21 25.50 -8.37
N ASN A 942 -12.37 25.06 -8.84
CA ASN A 942 -12.67 24.96 -10.28
C ASN A 942 -12.95 26.34 -10.87
N SER A 943 -11.88 26.99 -11.34
CA SER A 943 -11.88 28.35 -11.93
C SER A 943 -11.83 28.27 -13.45
N ARG A 944 -12.79 27.55 -14.04
CA ARG A 944 -12.83 27.22 -15.47
C ARG A 944 -12.70 28.49 -16.33
N VAL A 945 -11.71 28.48 -17.24
CA VAL A 945 -11.48 29.54 -18.23
C VAL A 945 -11.98 29.10 -19.60
N PRO A 946 -13.17 29.53 -20.07
CA PRO A 946 -13.78 28.99 -21.28
C PRO A 946 -12.91 29.16 -22.53
N SER A 947 -12.22 30.30 -22.68
CA SER A 947 -11.38 30.59 -23.85
C SER A 947 -10.20 29.61 -24.01
N CYS A 948 -9.69 29.06 -22.90
CA CYS A 948 -8.63 28.06 -22.89
C CYS A 948 -9.11 26.61 -23.00
N ASN A 949 -10.43 26.36 -22.99
CA ASN A 949 -11.02 25.01 -23.00
C ASN A 949 -11.68 24.64 -24.36
N THR A 950 -11.19 25.24 -25.45
CA THR A 950 -11.75 25.10 -26.80
C THR A 950 -11.12 23.94 -27.60
N SER A 951 -9.85 23.63 -27.36
CA SER A 951 -9.08 22.58 -28.04
C SER A 951 -9.66 21.18 -27.84
N ALA A 952 -9.56 20.30 -28.86
CA ALA A 952 -10.02 18.92 -28.77
C ALA A 952 -9.42 18.17 -27.56
N ARG A 953 -10.18 17.21 -27.02
CA ARG A 953 -9.71 16.38 -25.91
C ARG A 953 -8.59 15.44 -26.36
N PHE A 954 -7.56 15.27 -25.55
CA PHE A 954 -6.53 14.24 -25.74
C PHE A 954 -6.77 13.02 -24.83
N SER A 955 -6.16 11.89 -25.19
CA SER A 955 -6.18 10.69 -24.34
C SER A 955 -5.24 10.86 -23.15
N ARG A 956 -5.41 10.03 -22.12
CA ARG A 956 -4.57 10.07 -20.91
C ARG A 956 -3.10 9.81 -21.25
N GLU A 957 -2.84 8.88 -22.16
CA GLU A 957 -1.51 8.44 -22.60
C GLU A 957 -0.79 9.48 -23.48
N ALA A 958 -1.51 10.50 -23.97
CA ALA A 958 -0.91 11.59 -24.72
C ALA A 958 -0.06 12.50 -23.82
N VAL A 959 -0.38 12.56 -22.52
CA VAL A 959 0.38 13.35 -21.54
C VAL A 959 1.66 12.62 -21.17
N LYS A 960 2.80 13.27 -21.40
CA LYS A 960 4.15 12.72 -21.18
C LYS A 960 4.93 13.42 -20.09
N ILE A 961 4.61 14.69 -19.79
CA ILE A 961 5.34 15.49 -18.81
C ILE A 961 4.42 16.44 -18.05
N ILE A 962 4.89 16.89 -16.89
CA ILE A 962 4.31 18.02 -16.14
C ILE A 962 5.32 19.16 -16.17
N VAL A 963 4.88 20.38 -16.46
CA VAL A 963 5.75 21.56 -16.57
C VAL A 963 5.44 22.54 -15.45
N LEU A 964 6.45 22.87 -14.66
CA LEU A 964 6.39 23.84 -13.57
C LEU A 964 6.78 25.24 -14.05
N HIS A 965 6.02 26.24 -13.60
CA HIS A 965 6.17 27.64 -13.99
C HIS A 965 6.04 28.57 -12.77
N ARG A 966 6.63 29.75 -12.90
CA ARG A 966 6.43 30.91 -12.02
C ARG A 966 5.83 32.03 -12.84
N THR A 967 4.80 32.64 -12.28
CA THR A 967 4.15 33.80 -12.89
C THR A 967 4.25 35.02 -11.98
N ALA A 968 4.71 36.13 -12.55
CA ALA A 968 4.84 37.43 -11.90
C ALA A 968 3.46 38.05 -11.58
N SER A 969 2.80 37.51 -10.55
CA SER A 969 1.52 37.96 -10.01
C SER A 969 1.46 37.65 -8.52
N GLY A 970 0.82 38.52 -7.74
CA GLY A 970 0.58 38.30 -6.32
C GLY A 970 -0.69 37.51 -5.98
N ALA A 971 -1.52 37.18 -6.98
CA ALA A 971 -2.76 36.42 -6.78
C ALA A 971 -3.14 35.58 -8.02
N ALA A 972 -3.80 34.43 -7.81
CA ALA A 972 -4.20 33.54 -8.90
C ALA A 972 -5.26 34.17 -9.80
N GLN A 973 -6.18 34.96 -9.23
CA GLN A 973 -7.25 35.62 -10.00
C GLN A 973 -6.71 36.54 -11.10
N GLY A 974 -5.59 37.23 -10.86
CA GLY A 974 -4.96 38.07 -11.88
C GLY A 974 -4.49 37.26 -13.09
N ILE A 975 -3.95 36.07 -12.85
CA ILE A 975 -3.48 35.14 -13.89
C ILE A 975 -4.68 34.56 -14.64
N ILE A 976 -5.72 34.13 -13.94
CA ILE A 976 -6.95 33.59 -14.52
C ILE A 976 -7.62 34.63 -15.44
N ASN A 977 -7.67 35.90 -15.02
CA ASN A 977 -8.18 37.00 -15.84
C ASN A 977 -7.35 37.19 -17.11
N HIS A 978 -6.01 37.16 -17.00
CA HIS A 978 -5.12 37.22 -18.15
C HIS A 978 -5.35 36.05 -19.11
N MET A 979 -5.42 34.82 -18.60
CA MET A 979 -5.70 33.63 -19.40
C MET A 979 -7.03 33.75 -20.15
N ASN A 980 -8.07 34.23 -19.46
CA ASN A 980 -9.38 34.40 -20.06
C ASN A 980 -9.36 35.38 -21.24
N ASN A 981 -8.65 36.51 -21.07
CA ASN A 981 -8.50 37.53 -22.11
C ASN A 981 -7.59 37.10 -23.26
N ALA A 982 -6.51 36.37 -22.95
CA ALA A 982 -5.49 36.00 -23.92
C ALA A 982 -5.81 34.71 -24.68
N GLY A 983 -6.68 33.84 -24.13
CA GLY A 983 -7.08 32.56 -24.72
C GLY A 983 -6.00 31.47 -24.65
N TYR A 984 -4.97 31.66 -23.83
CA TYR A 984 -3.92 30.67 -23.58
C TYR A 984 -3.52 30.66 -22.09
N GLY A 985 -2.89 29.57 -21.65
CA GLY A 985 -2.37 29.44 -20.29
C GLY A 985 -2.20 27.99 -19.84
N ALA A 986 -1.99 27.82 -18.54
CA ALA A 986 -1.73 26.54 -17.90
C ALA A 986 -2.98 25.89 -17.32
N HIS A 987 -2.87 24.63 -16.90
CA HIS A 987 -4.00 23.87 -16.38
C HIS A 987 -4.35 24.27 -14.95
N PHE A 988 -3.32 24.54 -14.15
CA PHE A 988 -3.42 24.88 -12.75
C PHE A 988 -2.69 26.18 -12.44
N VAL A 989 -3.20 26.93 -11.47
CA VAL A 989 -2.58 28.13 -10.90
C VAL A 989 -2.59 28.01 -9.37
N VAL A 990 -1.45 28.20 -8.70
CA VAL A 990 -1.31 28.15 -7.24
C VAL A 990 -1.17 29.57 -6.69
N ASP A 991 -2.05 29.93 -5.75
CA ASP A 991 -2.13 31.29 -5.20
C ASP A 991 -0.98 31.62 -4.22
N ASN A 992 -0.75 32.91 -3.98
CA ASN A 992 0.20 33.48 -2.99
C ASN A 992 -0.48 34.50 -2.05
N GLN A 993 -1.81 34.70 -2.16
CA GLN A 993 -2.49 35.72 -1.37
C GLN A 993 -2.72 35.27 0.08
N ARG A 994 -2.36 36.12 1.05
CA ARG A 994 -2.60 35.87 2.48
C ARG A 994 -4.05 35.46 2.75
N GLY A 995 -4.23 34.34 3.44
CA GLY A 995 -5.53 33.75 3.77
C GLY A 995 -6.00 32.68 2.77
N VAL A 996 -5.46 32.66 1.55
CA VAL A 996 -5.72 31.64 0.52
C VAL A 996 -4.43 31.08 -0.11
N ASP A 997 -3.27 31.38 0.49
CA ASP A 997 -1.96 30.94 0.01
C ASP A 997 -1.92 29.41 -0.19
N GLY A 998 -1.34 28.98 -1.32
CA GLY A 998 -1.32 27.58 -1.73
C GLY A 998 -2.64 27.04 -2.28
N THR A 999 -3.72 27.82 -2.37
CA THR A 999 -4.97 27.36 -3.03
C THR A 999 -4.72 27.05 -4.49
N ILE A 1000 -5.19 25.89 -4.96
CA ILE A 1000 -5.02 25.45 -6.34
C ILE A 1000 -6.27 25.84 -7.13
N HIS A 1001 -6.10 26.57 -8.21
CA HIS A 1001 -7.14 26.89 -9.15
C HIS A 1001 -6.96 26.06 -10.42
N GLN A 1002 -7.93 25.20 -10.75
CA GLN A 1002 -7.93 24.50 -12.03
C GLN A 1002 -8.68 25.35 -13.07
N ALA A 1003 -7.96 25.77 -14.11
CA ALA A 1003 -8.48 26.63 -15.18
C ALA A 1003 -8.81 25.85 -16.46
N ILE A 1004 -8.05 24.78 -16.75
CA ILE A 1004 -8.21 23.94 -17.95
C ILE A 1004 -8.47 22.50 -17.53
N SER A 1005 -9.38 21.84 -18.25
CA SER A 1005 -9.63 20.42 -18.09
C SER A 1005 -8.35 19.60 -18.27
N ILE A 1006 -8.10 18.62 -17.40
CA ILE A 1006 -6.89 17.77 -17.51
C ILE A 1006 -6.92 16.82 -18.71
N ASN A 1007 -8.02 16.77 -19.49
CA ASN A 1007 -8.10 16.03 -20.75
C ASN A 1007 -8.07 16.93 -21.98
N ARG A 1008 -7.62 18.18 -21.86
CA ARG A 1008 -7.41 19.10 -22.98
C ARG A 1008 -6.02 19.73 -22.89
N PRO A 1009 -5.41 20.09 -24.04
CA PRO A 1009 -4.12 20.75 -24.04
C PRO A 1009 -4.21 22.20 -23.57
N GLY A 1010 -3.31 22.60 -22.68
CA GLY A 1010 -3.08 24.00 -22.30
C GLY A 1010 -1.96 24.62 -23.13
N SER A 1011 -2.13 25.88 -23.54
CA SER A 1011 -1.09 26.62 -24.27
C SER A 1011 -0.16 27.34 -23.30
N HIS A 1012 0.75 26.60 -22.67
CA HIS A 1012 1.66 27.10 -21.62
C HIS A 1012 3.14 26.99 -21.99
N MET A 1013 3.50 26.14 -22.96
CA MET A 1013 4.85 26.07 -23.53
C MET A 1013 4.97 26.95 -24.78
N GLY A 1014 6.07 27.70 -24.88
CA GLY A 1014 6.36 28.57 -26.01
C GLY A 1014 6.84 27.84 -27.26
N VAL A 1015 6.80 28.53 -28.41
CA VAL A 1015 7.21 27.99 -29.73
C VAL A 1015 8.73 27.85 -29.91
N GLY A 1016 9.53 28.48 -29.03
CA GLY A 1016 11.01 28.45 -29.04
C GLY A 1016 11.62 27.27 -28.31
N GLN A 1017 11.11 26.05 -28.52
CA GLN A 1017 11.58 24.83 -27.85
C GLN A 1017 12.99 24.43 -28.26
N PHE A 1018 13.76 23.90 -27.31
CA PHE A 1018 15.08 23.34 -27.58
C PHE A 1018 15.00 22.05 -28.40
N ALA A 1019 16.13 21.66 -29.03
CA ALA A 1019 16.19 20.49 -29.90
C ALA A 1019 15.78 19.19 -29.19
N GLU A 1020 16.23 19.01 -27.95
CA GLU A 1020 15.93 17.81 -27.16
C GLU A 1020 14.44 17.75 -26.79
N THR A 1021 13.82 18.88 -26.46
CA THR A 1021 12.37 18.97 -26.19
C THR A 1021 11.54 18.51 -27.38
N LYS A 1022 11.91 18.97 -28.60
CA LYS A 1022 11.25 18.55 -29.84
C LYS A 1022 11.45 17.06 -30.13
N LYS A 1023 12.66 16.56 -29.94
CA LYS A 1023 13.02 15.15 -30.15
C LYS A 1023 12.21 14.21 -29.26
N ASN A 1024 11.97 14.58 -28.01
CA ASN A 1024 11.15 13.79 -27.09
C ASN A 1024 9.64 13.94 -27.32
N GLY A 1025 9.22 14.79 -28.27
CA GLY A 1025 7.81 15.04 -28.56
C GLY A 1025 7.08 15.73 -27.39
N TRP A 1026 7.79 16.56 -26.63
CA TRP A 1026 7.24 17.33 -25.52
C TRP A 1026 6.71 18.68 -26.02
N GLY A 1027 5.46 18.98 -25.70
CA GLY A 1027 4.82 20.26 -26.04
C GLY A 1027 3.42 20.35 -25.45
N ASN A 1028 2.70 21.42 -25.80
CA ASN A 1028 1.35 21.70 -25.27
C ASN A 1028 0.34 20.54 -25.43
N GLN A 1029 0.52 19.70 -26.46
CA GLN A 1029 -0.33 18.52 -26.74
C GLN A 1029 0.08 17.27 -25.95
N SER A 1030 1.12 17.34 -25.13
CA SER A 1030 1.68 16.23 -24.37
C SER A 1030 2.10 16.62 -22.96
N SER A 1031 1.58 17.73 -22.44
CA SER A 1031 1.97 18.26 -21.14
C SER A 1031 0.83 18.84 -20.33
N ILE A 1032 0.93 18.72 -19.01
CA ILE A 1032 0.17 19.51 -18.04
C ILE A 1032 1.04 20.67 -17.54
N GLY A 1033 0.44 21.83 -17.31
CA GLY A 1033 1.16 23.04 -16.88
C GLY A 1033 0.64 23.51 -15.52
N ILE A 1034 1.56 23.88 -14.62
CA ILE A 1034 1.26 24.39 -13.28
C ILE A 1034 1.97 25.75 -13.10
N GLU A 1035 1.19 26.81 -12.95
CA GLU A 1035 1.67 28.17 -12.68
C GLU A 1035 1.66 28.44 -11.17
N VAL A 1036 2.77 28.94 -10.62
CA VAL A 1036 2.86 29.33 -9.21
C VAL A 1036 3.03 30.84 -9.09
N CYS A 1037 2.14 31.49 -8.35
CA CYS A 1037 2.17 32.94 -8.15
C CYS A 1037 3.42 33.36 -7.37
N GLY A 1038 4.09 34.41 -7.85
CA GLY A 1038 4.97 35.23 -7.04
C GLY A 1038 5.80 36.20 -7.87
N TYR A 1039 6.23 37.28 -7.23
CA TYR A 1039 6.83 38.40 -7.94
C TYR A 1039 8.25 38.10 -8.44
N SER A 1040 8.65 38.82 -9.49
CA SER A 1040 10.04 38.85 -9.95
C SER A 1040 10.70 40.16 -9.50
N PHE A 1041 11.97 40.09 -9.13
CA PHE A 1041 12.74 41.24 -8.65
C PHE A 1041 14.02 41.47 -9.45
N LYS A 1042 14.45 42.72 -9.47
CA LYS A 1042 15.79 43.14 -9.95
C LYS A 1042 16.81 43.01 -8.81
N ALA A 1043 18.09 43.16 -9.13
CA ALA A 1043 19.18 43.03 -8.15
C ALA A 1043 19.11 44.06 -6.99
N ASP A 1044 18.44 45.20 -7.20
CA ASP A 1044 18.22 46.25 -6.20
C ASP A 1044 16.97 46.00 -5.31
N GLY A 1045 16.27 44.89 -5.50
CA GLY A 1045 15.05 44.54 -4.77
C GLY A 1045 13.77 45.20 -5.29
N SER A 1046 13.83 46.00 -6.36
CA SER A 1046 12.63 46.56 -7.01
C SER A 1046 11.88 45.53 -7.85
N PHE A 1047 10.57 45.72 -8.02
CA PHE A 1047 9.75 44.84 -8.86
C PHE A 1047 10.22 44.86 -10.33
N ASN A 1048 10.34 43.67 -10.91
CA ASN A 1048 10.55 43.52 -12.34
C ASN A 1048 9.20 43.48 -13.07
N VAL A 1049 8.91 44.54 -13.82
CA VAL A 1049 7.67 44.71 -14.58
C VAL A 1049 7.88 44.29 -16.04
N GLY A 1050 8.13 42.99 -16.26
CA GLY A 1050 8.01 42.34 -17.58
C GLY A 1050 9.23 42.38 -18.51
N ALA A 1051 10.37 42.97 -18.12
CA ALA A 1051 11.59 42.94 -18.92
C ALA A 1051 12.42 41.68 -18.59
N LYS A 1052 12.51 40.72 -19.52
CA LYS A 1052 13.25 39.45 -19.32
C LYS A 1052 14.73 39.66 -18.96
N ASN A 1053 15.32 40.73 -19.46
CA ASN A 1053 16.73 41.10 -19.31
C ASN A 1053 17.07 41.78 -17.97
N GLU A 1054 16.07 42.14 -17.16
CA GLU A 1054 16.27 42.80 -15.86
C GLU A 1054 15.92 41.89 -14.67
N HIS A 1055 15.59 40.63 -14.93
CA HIS A 1055 15.33 39.63 -13.89
C HIS A 1055 16.60 39.30 -13.11
N SER A 1056 16.53 39.33 -11.78
CA SER A 1056 17.59 38.84 -10.89
C SER A 1056 17.17 37.63 -10.07
N TYR A 1057 15.99 37.65 -9.45
CA TYR A 1057 15.47 36.52 -8.67
C TYR A 1057 13.94 36.55 -8.56
N TRP A 1058 13.34 35.43 -8.14
CA TRP A 1058 11.92 35.31 -7.83
C TRP A 1058 11.67 35.45 -6.32
N GLU A 1059 10.49 35.94 -5.95
CA GLU A 1059 9.95 35.80 -4.60
C GLU A 1059 10.04 34.34 -4.15
N LYS A 1060 10.46 34.09 -2.91
CA LYS A 1060 10.59 32.72 -2.38
C LYS A 1060 9.25 32.00 -2.45
N VAL A 1061 9.25 30.74 -2.90
CA VAL A 1061 8.08 29.86 -2.83
C VAL A 1061 7.74 29.58 -1.38
N THR A 1062 6.48 29.80 -0.99
CA THR A 1062 6.03 29.54 0.39
C THR A 1062 5.90 28.04 0.65
N ASP A 1063 5.89 27.63 1.93
CA ASP A 1063 5.72 26.22 2.30
C ASP A 1063 4.32 25.71 1.88
N ALA A 1064 3.29 26.57 1.94
CA ALA A 1064 1.94 26.23 1.48
C ALA A 1064 1.90 26.00 -0.04
N GLN A 1065 2.56 26.86 -0.83
CA GLN A 1065 2.69 26.68 -2.27
C GLN A 1065 3.45 25.40 -2.60
N ALA A 1066 4.62 25.19 -1.98
CA ALA A 1066 5.44 24.01 -2.18
C ALA A 1066 4.66 22.73 -1.88
N GLN A 1067 3.92 22.70 -0.76
CA GLN A 1067 3.08 21.57 -0.37
C GLN A 1067 1.96 21.31 -1.36
N SER A 1068 1.29 22.35 -1.84
CA SER A 1068 0.21 22.22 -2.83
C SER A 1068 0.72 21.71 -4.18
N VAL A 1069 1.86 22.21 -4.66
CA VAL A 1069 2.49 21.72 -5.89
C VAL A 1069 2.94 20.27 -5.71
N ALA A 1070 3.55 19.90 -4.58
CA ALA A 1070 4.00 18.54 -4.33
C ALA A 1070 2.83 17.56 -4.35
N CYS A 1071 1.74 17.92 -3.69
CA CYS A 1071 0.51 17.14 -3.72
C CYS A 1071 -0.06 17.01 -5.14
N LEU A 1072 -0.06 18.12 -5.91
CA LEU A 1072 -0.66 18.17 -7.25
C LEU A 1072 0.14 17.34 -8.23
N VAL A 1073 1.46 17.46 -8.19
CA VAL A 1073 2.35 16.63 -8.99
C VAL A 1073 2.18 15.15 -8.60
N ARG A 1074 2.08 14.78 -7.32
CA ARG A 1074 1.89 13.37 -6.91
C ARG A 1074 0.60 12.79 -7.47
N TYR A 1075 -0.48 13.57 -7.44
CA TYR A 1075 -1.75 13.17 -8.04
C TYR A 1075 -1.63 13.03 -9.55
N LEU A 1076 -1.08 14.03 -10.23
CA LEU A 1076 -0.98 14.05 -11.70
C LEU A 1076 -0.05 12.95 -12.21
N THR A 1077 1.08 12.67 -11.56
CA THR A 1077 1.98 11.60 -11.98
C THR A 1077 1.29 10.25 -11.89
N ARG A 1078 0.62 9.93 -10.78
CA ARG A 1078 -0.20 8.71 -10.67
C ARG A 1078 -1.34 8.70 -11.69
N TYR A 1079 -2.04 9.83 -11.84
CA TYR A 1079 -3.16 9.96 -12.77
C TYR A 1079 -2.70 9.87 -14.23
N PHE A 1080 -1.45 10.12 -14.60
CA PHE A 1080 -0.99 9.97 -15.99
C PHE A 1080 -0.03 8.78 -16.20
N GLY A 1081 0.34 8.07 -15.13
CA GLY A 1081 1.33 6.99 -15.19
C GLY A 1081 2.76 7.50 -15.39
N LEU A 1082 3.06 8.68 -14.86
CA LEU A 1082 4.36 9.35 -14.94
C LEU A 1082 5.17 9.15 -13.64
N THR A 1083 6.45 9.50 -13.67
CA THR A 1083 7.32 9.55 -12.49
C THR A 1083 7.76 10.98 -12.16
N ILE A 1084 8.52 11.16 -11.08
CA ILE A 1084 9.10 12.46 -10.73
C ILE A 1084 10.07 12.96 -11.82
N ASP A 1085 10.70 12.06 -12.57
CA ASP A 1085 11.62 12.42 -13.65
C ASP A 1085 10.88 13.07 -14.82
N ASP A 1086 9.57 12.85 -14.97
CA ASP A 1086 8.74 13.46 -16.00
C ASP A 1086 8.28 14.89 -15.64
N VAL A 1087 8.67 15.39 -14.46
CA VAL A 1087 8.41 16.75 -14.01
C VAL A 1087 9.54 17.66 -14.45
N LYS A 1088 9.22 18.62 -15.32
CA LYS A 1088 10.19 19.48 -16.00
C LYS A 1088 10.01 20.94 -15.61
N CYS A 1089 11.13 21.67 -15.57
CA CYS A 1089 11.12 23.12 -15.38
C CYS A 1089 11.00 23.80 -16.76
N HIS A 1090 10.21 24.88 -16.86
CA HIS A 1090 9.91 25.51 -18.13
C HIS A 1090 11.16 25.98 -18.91
N GLU A 1091 12.14 26.50 -18.17
CA GLU A 1091 13.43 27.00 -18.66
C GLU A 1091 14.37 25.90 -19.17
N ASP A 1092 14.11 24.63 -18.85
CA ASP A 1092 14.85 23.50 -19.43
C ASP A 1092 14.31 23.09 -20.81
N LEU A 1093 13.10 23.56 -21.17
CA LEU A 1093 12.36 23.10 -22.34
C LEU A 1093 12.35 24.12 -23.49
N CYS A 1094 12.39 25.41 -23.16
CA CYS A 1094 12.39 26.49 -24.15
C CYS A 1094 12.98 27.78 -23.57
N SER A 1095 13.27 28.77 -24.43
CA SER A 1095 13.84 30.05 -24.01
C SER A 1095 12.90 30.83 -23.05
N LYS A 1096 13.23 30.78 -21.75
CA LYS A 1096 12.42 31.32 -20.65
C LYS A 1096 13.27 31.95 -19.55
N THR A 1097 12.61 32.57 -18.58
CA THR A 1097 13.27 33.24 -17.47
C THR A 1097 13.94 32.18 -16.60
N VAL A 1098 15.17 32.43 -16.15
CA VAL A 1098 15.89 31.49 -15.27
C VAL A 1098 15.11 31.31 -13.97
N ASN A 1099 15.12 30.09 -13.43
CA ASN A 1099 14.46 29.69 -12.19
C ASN A 1099 12.91 29.81 -12.19
N GLU A 1100 12.29 29.96 -13.37
CA GLU A 1100 10.83 29.98 -13.50
C GLU A 1100 10.19 28.66 -13.04
N GLY A 1101 10.77 27.51 -13.37
CA GLY A 1101 10.33 26.21 -12.85
C GLY A 1101 11.21 25.69 -11.73
N ARG A 1102 12.53 26.01 -11.75
CA ARG A 1102 13.50 25.40 -10.83
C ARG A 1102 13.25 25.74 -9.36
N ASP A 1103 12.88 26.98 -9.04
CA ASP A 1103 12.60 27.37 -7.65
C ASP A 1103 11.39 26.62 -7.09
N VAL A 1104 10.36 26.40 -7.92
CA VAL A 1104 9.19 25.59 -7.57
C VAL A 1104 9.59 24.13 -7.38
N TYR A 1105 10.34 23.56 -8.32
CA TYR A 1105 10.82 22.18 -8.23
C TYR A 1105 11.63 21.94 -6.94
N ASN A 1106 12.59 22.81 -6.64
CA ASN A 1106 13.46 22.71 -5.47
C ASN A 1106 12.70 22.85 -4.14
N ALA A 1107 11.66 23.67 -4.10
CA ALA A 1107 10.82 23.80 -2.92
C ALA A 1107 9.91 22.56 -2.76
N MET A 1108 9.31 22.11 -3.86
CA MET A 1108 8.42 20.96 -3.91
C MET A 1108 9.10 19.63 -3.56
N ILE A 1109 10.29 19.36 -4.13
CA ILE A 1109 10.94 18.05 -4.06
C ILE A 1109 11.28 17.64 -2.62
N LYS A 1110 11.55 18.62 -1.74
CA LYS A 1110 11.78 18.41 -0.30
C LYS A 1110 10.56 17.84 0.43
N LEU A 1111 9.37 17.98 -0.14
CA LEU A 1111 8.09 17.47 0.36
C LEU A 1111 7.60 16.26 -0.46
N TRP A 1112 8.31 15.93 -1.54
CA TRP A 1112 8.05 14.78 -2.41
C TRP A 1112 8.65 13.50 -1.85
N GLU A 1113 9.86 13.60 -1.29
CA GLU A 1113 10.51 12.57 -0.48
C GLU A 1113 9.73 12.35 0.83
#